data_AF-A0A978UBM7-F1
#
_entry.id   AF-A0A978UBM7-F1
#
_cell.length_a   1.000
_cell.length_b   1.000
_cell.length_c   1.000
_cell.angle_alpha   90.00
_cell.angle_beta   90.00
_cell.angle_gamma   90.00
#
_symmetry.space_group_name_H-M   'P 1'
#
loop_
_entity.id
_entity.type
_entity.pdbx_description
1 polymer ?
#
loop_
_entity_poly.entity_id
_entity_poly.type
_entity_poly.pdbx_seq_one_letter_code
_entity_poly.pdbx_strand_id
1 'polypeptide(L)'
;MRLISIILVLFSFRILSSSTNVFLVHGAPTQKHYIVFMGQHSYPDSESVISSNHELLSSVVGSINEAKKVAVHHYTKSFRGFSAMLTPEQANKLSKSSSVVSIFESTVHRLHTTRSWDFLVNDYGSQQTKQLFETDSKQHDDVIIGHFDSGVWPESKSFSPQGLGPVPKRFKGECVTGERFTKDNCNEKIIGARYYYQGYVADNGPLDAKGPVIMSPRDDYGHGSHTASTAAGAEVNVYTQGFGNQTARGGAPKARLAVYKICWHNECDCGDILKAFDDAIHDGVDIITISVCPTEPLAYFNDCFSVGAIHAFMRGILVSLAGGNAGNKGYGTVANIAPWMLISAAGTIDRQFYTSVTLGNGQQLKGYGFNVPQAMLRGYHPVIYGSWATAPGVDFMQASHCKPNTLNYELIRGKIVICTTENSNEEPLVKSSEVAQGGGVGVIVVEIDAGGQWLYNFPISTSIIGYDDAQILDAYMGSSSNPVVTSIQDNTGGLIRSGSGGPTPFDFGSGLLNPNQALDPGLVYDFDTDDIVNFLCTYGASKGQLQNLIGKQVECNPQFAMFNLNYPSIGIGRMNGPMSVYRTVTYKGKENDPKVYKAYIEYPPGVELSVAPDILDFSNNSTKATYRIDFRPFNAWGYVYGSITWTDGVHNVRSPIVINVAF
;
A
#
# COMPACT_ATOMS: atom_id res chain seq x y z
N MET A 1 -6.68 -27.14 -84.52
CA MET A 1 -7.39 -26.53 -85.67
C MET A 1 -7.86 -25.15 -85.22
N ARG A 2 -7.23 -24.02 -85.62
CA ARG A 2 -7.44 -23.29 -86.90
C ARG A 2 -8.95 -23.08 -87.14
N LEU A 3 -9.57 -21.91 -87.30
CA LEU A 3 -9.24 -20.53 -87.75
C LEU A 3 -10.45 -19.65 -87.30
N ILE A 4 -10.32 -18.42 -86.77
CA ILE A 4 -10.16 -17.09 -87.43
C ILE A 4 -11.45 -16.49 -88.09
N SER A 5 -11.69 -15.21 -87.71
CA SER A 5 -12.42 -14.11 -88.43
C SER A 5 -13.95 -14.03 -88.26
N ILE A 6 -14.60 -12.87 -88.00
CA ILE A 6 -14.47 -11.49 -88.52
C ILE A 6 -14.99 -10.44 -87.49
N ILE A 7 -14.40 -9.23 -87.49
CA ILE A 7 -14.73 -8.00 -86.74
C ILE A 7 -15.57 -7.03 -87.61
N LEU A 8 -16.57 -6.33 -87.04
CA LEU A 8 -16.84 -4.86 -87.09
C LEU A 8 -18.29 -4.59 -86.59
N VAL A 9 -18.56 -4.04 -85.39
CA VAL A 9 -18.35 -2.68 -84.82
C VAL A 9 -19.66 -1.85 -84.81
N LEU A 10 -19.88 -1.10 -83.72
CA LEU A 10 -20.95 -0.11 -83.39
C LEU A 10 -22.14 -0.67 -82.58
N PHE A 11 -22.49 -0.23 -81.36
CA PHE A 11 -22.09 0.91 -80.54
C PHE A 11 -22.45 0.64 -79.04
N SER A 12 -21.50 0.94 -78.14
CA SER A 12 -21.62 1.33 -76.71
C SER A 12 -22.33 0.43 -75.66
N PHE A 13 -21.49 -0.31 -74.90
CA PHE A 13 -21.37 -0.34 -73.41
C PHE A 13 -22.63 0.04 -72.58
N ARG A 14 -23.14 -0.80 -71.67
CA ARG A 14 -22.43 -1.49 -70.59
C ARG A 14 -23.04 -2.86 -70.22
N ILE A 15 -22.12 -3.74 -69.86
CA ILE A 15 -22.24 -5.14 -69.46
C ILE A 15 -23.12 -5.31 -68.21
N LEU A 16 -24.21 -6.07 -68.37
CA LEU A 16 -24.78 -6.89 -67.31
C LEU A 16 -23.85 -8.09 -67.06
N SER A 17 -23.30 -8.22 -65.86
CA SER A 17 -22.75 -9.49 -65.39
C SER A 17 -23.08 -9.67 -63.92
N SER A 18 -23.88 -10.69 -63.66
CA SER A 18 -24.23 -11.33 -62.39
C SER A 18 -23.25 -11.07 -61.23
N SER A 19 -23.67 -10.23 -60.28
CA SER A 19 -23.12 -10.21 -58.94
C SER A 19 -23.86 -11.22 -58.08
N THR A 20 -23.10 -12.13 -57.48
CA THR A 20 -23.49 -13.01 -56.39
C THR A 20 -24.34 -12.26 -55.36
N ASN A 21 -25.54 -12.78 -55.07
CA ASN A 21 -26.32 -12.36 -53.92
C ASN A 21 -25.57 -12.77 -52.65
N VAL A 22 -24.69 -11.90 -52.16
CA VAL A 22 -24.26 -11.91 -50.76
C VAL A 22 -25.50 -11.54 -49.96
N PHE A 23 -26.16 -12.55 -49.40
CA PHE A 23 -27.10 -12.32 -48.31
C PHE A 23 -26.30 -11.73 -47.15
N LEU A 24 -26.38 -10.42 -46.99
CA LEU A 24 -26.08 -9.74 -45.72
C LEU A 24 -27.05 -10.28 -44.68
N VAL A 25 -26.62 -11.33 -43.98
CA VAL A 25 -27.19 -11.71 -42.69
C VAL A 25 -26.98 -10.50 -41.78
N HIS A 26 -28.00 -9.64 -41.70
CA HIS A 26 -28.07 -8.63 -40.66
C HIS A 26 -28.17 -9.39 -39.34
N GLY A 27 -27.04 -9.58 -38.68
CA GLY A 27 -27.00 -10.09 -37.32
C GLY A 27 -27.95 -9.24 -36.47
N ALA A 28 -28.84 -9.89 -35.72
CA ALA A 28 -29.77 -9.21 -34.84
C ALA A 28 -28.99 -8.21 -33.96
N PRO A 29 -29.45 -6.95 -33.82
CA PRO A 29 -28.75 -5.95 -33.04
C PRO A 29 -28.61 -6.47 -31.62
N THR A 30 -27.37 -6.67 -31.17
CA THR A 30 -27.07 -7.23 -29.86
C THR A 30 -27.54 -6.28 -28.77
N GLN A 31 -28.46 -6.77 -27.94
CA GLN A 31 -28.91 -6.03 -26.77
C GLN A 31 -27.77 -5.97 -25.73
N LYS A 32 -27.59 -4.80 -25.13
CA LYS A 32 -26.65 -4.52 -24.05
C LYS A 32 -27.42 -4.05 -22.83
N HIS A 33 -26.85 -4.21 -21.64
CA HIS A 33 -27.47 -3.73 -20.40
C HIS A 33 -27.22 -2.23 -20.27
N TYR A 34 -28.27 -1.41 -20.34
CA TYR A 34 -28.18 0.04 -20.17
C TYR A 34 -28.85 0.49 -18.87
N ILE A 35 -28.29 1.52 -18.26
CA ILE A 35 -28.86 2.24 -17.11
C ILE A 35 -29.45 3.55 -17.64
N VAL A 36 -30.71 3.81 -17.29
CA VAL A 36 -31.47 5.02 -17.65
C VAL A 36 -31.77 5.79 -16.39
N PHE A 37 -31.04 6.89 -16.19
CA PHE A 37 -31.21 7.77 -15.03
C PHE A 37 -32.14 8.93 -15.38
N MET A 38 -33.15 9.18 -14.54
CA MET A 38 -34.24 10.11 -14.82
C MET A 38 -34.41 11.17 -13.72
N GLY A 39 -33.41 11.35 -12.87
CA GLY A 39 -33.40 12.41 -11.84
C GLY A 39 -34.14 12.04 -10.56
N GLN A 40 -34.51 13.06 -9.77
CA GLN A 40 -35.02 12.90 -8.40
C GLN A 40 -36.42 12.24 -8.35
N HIS A 41 -36.70 11.56 -7.23
CA HIS A 41 -38.01 10.96 -6.96
C HIS A 41 -39.09 12.06 -6.90
N SER A 42 -40.14 11.90 -7.70
CA SER A 42 -41.21 12.89 -7.92
C SER A 42 -42.61 12.26 -7.95
N TYR A 43 -42.72 10.98 -7.55
CA TYR A 43 -43.95 10.19 -7.55
C TYR A 43 -44.33 9.84 -6.11
N PRO A 44 -45.62 9.55 -5.81
CA PRO A 44 -46.07 9.28 -4.45
C PRO A 44 -45.58 7.93 -3.89
N ASP A 45 -45.28 6.96 -4.75
CA ASP A 45 -44.89 5.60 -4.36
C ASP A 45 -44.04 4.90 -5.44
N SER A 46 -43.51 3.73 -5.10
CA SER A 46 -42.66 2.93 -6.01
C SER A 46 -43.42 2.32 -7.19
N GLU A 47 -44.71 1.99 -7.04
CA GLU A 47 -45.51 1.39 -8.11
C GLU A 47 -45.78 2.40 -9.23
N SER A 48 -46.01 3.65 -8.86
CA SER A 48 -46.15 4.79 -9.75
C SER A 48 -44.86 5.05 -10.54
N VAL A 49 -43.69 4.92 -9.90
CA VAL A 49 -42.39 5.02 -10.60
C VAL A 49 -42.20 3.85 -11.58
N ILE A 50 -42.52 2.62 -11.17
CA ILE A 50 -42.41 1.43 -12.03
C ILE A 50 -43.33 1.56 -13.25
N SER A 51 -44.55 2.04 -13.05
CA SER A 51 -45.52 2.24 -14.13
C SER A 51 -45.02 3.28 -15.14
N SER A 52 -44.56 4.44 -14.66
CA SER A 52 -43.96 5.47 -15.51
C SER A 52 -42.70 4.98 -16.24
N ASN A 53 -41.85 4.19 -15.58
CA ASN A 53 -40.67 3.58 -16.19
C ASN A 53 -41.06 2.64 -17.35
N HIS A 54 -42.09 1.81 -17.16
CA HIS A 54 -42.58 0.91 -18.23
C HIS A 54 -43.21 1.67 -19.39
N GLU A 55 -43.93 2.76 -19.13
CA GLU A 55 -44.48 3.61 -20.18
C GLU A 55 -43.36 4.22 -21.04
N LEU A 56 -42.35 4.82 -20.41
CA LEU A 56 -41.21 5.38 -21.14
C LEU A 56 -40.46 4.30 -21.92
N LEU A 57 -40.20 3.16 -21.29
CA LEU A 57 -39.49 2.05 -21.93
C LEU A 57 -40.30 1.46 -23.10
N SER A 58 -41.62 1.37 -22.98
CA SER A 58 -42.51 0.89 -24.04
C SER A 58 -42.44 1.74 -25.31
N SER A 59 -42.08 3.02 -25.20
CA SER A 59 -41.91 3.92 -26.36
C SER A 59 -40.80 3.49 -27.31
N VAL A 60 -39.83 2.70 -26.84
CA VAL A 60 -38.70 2.21 -27.67
C VAL A 60 -38.70 0.71 -27.89
N VAL A 61 -39.41 -0.07 -27.06
CA VAL A 61 -39.53 -1.53 -27.22
C VAL A 61 -40.88 -1.99 -27.74
N GLY A 62 -41.82 -1.06 -27.96
CA GLY A 62 -43.07 -1.28 -28.70
C GLY A 62 -44.28 -1.69 -27.86
N SER A 63 -44.10 -2.18 -26.63
CA SER A 63 -45.23 -2.44 -25.72
C SER A 63 -44.81 -2.46 -24.25
N ILE A 64 -45.78 -2.28 -23.35
CA ILE A 64 -45.56 -2.40 -21.89
C ILE A 64 -45.14 -3.82 -21.51
N ASN A 65 -45.66 -4.84 -22.21
CA ASN A 65 -45.28 -6.23 -21.94
C ASN A 65 -43.81 -6.50 -22.30
N GLU A 66 -43.33 -5.95 -23.42
CA GLU A 66 -41.91 -6.03 -23.78
C GLU A 66 -41.05 -5.17 -22.84
N ALA A 67 -41.54 -4.01 -22.41
CA ALA A 67 -40.87 -3.17 -21.42
C ALA A 67 -40.62 -3.92 -20.11
N LYS A 68 -41.63 -4.66 -19.61
CA LYS A 68 -41.51 -5.51 -18.42
C LYS A 68 -40.49 -6.64 -18.59
N LYS A 69 -40.35 -7.20 -19.80
CA LYS A 69 -39.41 -8.29 -20.08
C LYS A 69 -37.96 -7.82 -20.14
N VAL A 70 -37.70 -6.66 -20.74
CA VAL A 70 -36.34 -6.16 -20.90
C VAL A 70 -35.85 -5.35 -19.70
N ALA A 71 -36.75 -4.88 -18.84
CA ALA A 71 -36.40 -4.23 -17.59
C ALA A 71 -35.70 -5.20 -16.64
N VAL A 72 -34.52 -4.82 -16.17
CA VAL A 72 -33.69 -5.58 -15.22
C VAL A 72 -33.93 -5.08 -13.80
N HIS A 73 -33.89 -3.75 -13.60
CA HIS A 73 -34.14 -3.13 -12.30
C HIS A 73 -34.92 -1.83 -12.45
N HIS A 74 -35.73 -1.49 -11.44
CA HIS A 74 -36.30 -0.16 -11.27
C HIS A 74 -35.70 0.51 -10.05
N TYR A 75 -35.30 1.77 -10.21
CA TYR A 75 -34.85 2.61 -9.12
C TYR A 75 -36.02 3.50 -8.70
N THR A 76 -36.58 3.23 -7.53
CA THR A 76 -37.85 3.83 -7.09
C THR A 76 -37.80 4.54 -5.75
N LYS A 77 -36.77 4.29 -4.94
CA LYS A 77 -36.74 4.71 -3.52
C LYS A 77 -36.15 6.10 -3.32
N SER A 78 -35.04 6.40 -4.00
CA SER A 78 -34.27 7.64 -3.77
C SER A 78 -34.21 8.53 -5.01
N PHE A 79 -34.30 7.92 -6.19
CA PHE A 79 -34.29 8.58 -7.48
C PHE A 79 -35.10 7.76 -8.47
N ARG A 80 -35.45 8.36 -9.60
CA ARG A 80 -36.19 7.75 -10.70
C ARG A 80 -35.22 7.20 -11.74
N GLY A 81 -35.45 5.98 -12.17
CA GLY A 81 -34.78 5.39 -13.32
C GLY A 81 -35.01 3.89 -13.40
N PHE A 82 -34.39 3.25 -14.37
CA PHE A 82 -34.39 1.81 -14.53
C PHE A 82 -33.13 1.35 -15.26
N SER A 83 -32.86 0.05 -15.23
CA SER A 83 -31.91 -0.56 -16.15
C SER A 83 -32.59 -1.62 -17.00
N ALA A 84 -32.20 -1.76 -18.26
CA ALA A 84 -32.86 -2.64 -19.21
C ALA A 84 -31.89 -3.18 -20.27
N MET A 85 -32.22 -4.33 -20.86
CA MET A 85 -31.53 -4.87 -22.03
C MET A 85 -32.04 -4.17 -23.30
N LEU A 86 -31.21 -3.32 -23.90
CA LEU A 86 -31.57 -2.46 -25.03
C LEU A 86 -30.55 -2.56 -26.15
N THR A 87 -31.00 -2.37 -27.38
CA THR A 87 -30.10 -2.08 -28.50
C THR A 87 -29.54 -0.65 -28.38
N PRO A 88 -28.34 -0.36 -28.94
CA PRO A 88 -27.79 1.00 -28.94
C PRO A 88 -28.75 2.04 -29.54
N GLU A 89 -29.54 1.65 -30.54
CA GLU A 89 -30.54 2.50 -31.19
C GLU A 89 -31.72 2.84 -30.26
N GLN A 90 -32.19 1.86 -29.48
CA GLN A 90 -33.22 2.07 -28.46
C GLN A 90 -32.71 2.96 -27.33
N ALA A 91 -31.48 2.73 -26.85
CA ALA A 91 -30.83 3.58 -25.86
C ALA A 91 -30.69 5.03 -26.37
N ASN A 92 -30.29 5.23 -27.62
CA ASN A 92 -30.16 6.56 -28.22
C ASN A 92 -31.52 7.26 -28.49
N LYS A 93 -32.61 6.49 -28.64
CA LYS A 93 -33.96 7.08 -28.69
C LYS A 93 -34.39 7.57 -27.30
N LEU A 94 -34.14 6.77 -26.25
CA LEU A 94 -34.46 7.15 -24.88
C LEU A 94 -33.65 8.37 -24.41
N SER A 95 -32.39 8.51 -24.81
CA SER A 95 -31.53 9.62 -24.40
C SER A 95 -32.03 10.99 -24.88
N LYS A 96 -32.91 11.02 -25.89
CA LYS A 96 -33.53 12.24 -26.41
C LYS A 96 -34.81 12.65 -25.66
N SER A 97 -35.28 11.83 -24.73
CA SER A 97 -36.45 12.16 -23.91
C SER A 97 -36.10 13.21 -22.86
N SER A 98 -36.92 14.24 -22.71
CA SER A 98 -36.77 15.27 -21.66
C SER A 98 -36.89 14.70 -20.23
N SER A 99 -37.42 13.48 -20.09
CA SER A 99 -37.53 12.79 -18.79
C SER A 99 -36.27 12.00 -18.42
N VAL A 100 -35.28 11.92 -19.30
CA VAL A 100 -34.03 11.18 -19.12
C VAL A 100 -32.90 12.17 -18.91
N VAL A 101 -32.16 11.99 -17.81
CA VAL A 101 -30.99 12.80 -17.47
C VAL A 101 -29.75 12.23 -18.15
N SER A 102 -29.55 10.92 -18.09
CA SER A 102 -28.43 10.25 -18.75
C SER A 102 -28.72 8.77 -19.02
N ILE A 103 -28.05 8.23 -20.03
CA ILE A 103 -28.05 6.80 -20.37
C ILE A 103 -26.62 6.34 -20.62
N PHE A 104 -26.25 5.21 -20.02
CA PHE A 104 -24.94 4.60 -20.18
C PHE A 104 -25.03 3.09 -20.04
N GLU A 105 -24.06 2.37 -20.63
CA GLU A 105 -23.97 0.91 -20.53
C GLU A 105 -23.54 0.51 -19.10
N SER A 106 -24.17 -0.53 -18.55
CA SER A 106 -23.84 -1.09 -17.25
C SER A 106 -22.50 -1.84 -17.32
N THR A 107 -21.59 -1.54 -16.39
CA THR A 107 -20.26 -2.15 -16.30
C THR A 107 -20.14 -3.04 -15.09
N VAL A 108 -19.46 -4.17 -15.24
CA VAL A 108 -19.13 -5.07 -14.13
C VAL A 108 -17.83 -4.62 -13.46
N HIS A 109 -17.86 -4.39 -12.14
CA HIS A 109 -16.69 -4.05 -11.33
C HIS A 109 -16.25 -5.25 -10.47
N ARG A 110 -14.95 -5.39 -10.18
CA ARG A 110 -14.38 -6.47 -9.34
C ARG A 110 -14.02 -5.94 -7.93
N LEU A 111 -14.02 -6.83 -6.91
CA LEU A 111 -13.99 -6.53 -5.45
C LEU A 111 -12.59 -6.68 -4.81
N HIS A 112 -12.27 -5.90 -3.74
CA HIS A 112 -10.89 -5.67 -3.22
C HIS A 112 -10.65 -5.68 -1.66
N THR A 113 -9.98 -6.73 -1.11
CA THR A 113 -9.06 -6.69 0.07
C THR A 113 -7.95 -7.76 0.08
N THR A 114 -7.99 -8.85 -0.68
CA THR A 114 -7.38 -9.08 -2.00
C THR A 114 -6.39 -8.06 -2.63
N ARG A 115 -6.33 -6.78 -2.27
CA ARG A 115 -5.74 -5.76 -3.19
C ARG A 115 -4.25 -5.49 -3.10
N SER A 116 -3.57 -5.49 -1.94
CA SER A 116 -2.16 -5.04 -1.88
C SER A 116 -1.23 -5.87 -2.78
N TRP A 117 -1.30 -7.19 -2.68
CA TRP A 117 -0.55 -8.09 -3.55
C TRP A 117 -1.06 -8.05 -5.00
N ASP A 118 -2.37 -7.91 -5.22
CA ASP A 118 -2.92 -7.71 -6.57
C ASP A 118 -2.47 -6.39 -7.21
N PHE A 119 -2.28 -5.33 -6.41
CA PHE A 119 -1.81 -4.01 -6.83
C PHE A 119 -0.34 -4.09 -7.26
N LEU A 120 0.51 -4.76 -6.48
CA LEU A 120 1.91 -4.97 -6.83
C LEU A 120 2.11 -5.84 -8.08
N VAL A 121 1.17 -6.74 -8.37
CA VAL A 121 1.33 -7.75 -9.43
C VAL A 121 0.53 -7.47 -10.72
N ASN A 122 -0.66 -6.86 -10.64
CA ASN A 122 -1.54 -6.68 -11.80
C ASN A 122 -1.31 -5.39 -12.61
N ASP A 123 -0.55 -4.42 -12.09
CA ASP A 123 -0.28 -3.16 -12.82
C ASP A 123 0.63 -3.36 -14.06
N TYR A 124 1.14 -4.58 -14.27
CA TYR A 124 2.13 -4.90 -15.32
C TYR A 124 1.76 -6.05 -16.30
N GLY A 125 0.50 -6.49 -16.37
CA GLY A 125 0.03 -7.43 -17.41
C GLY A 125 -0.30 -8.84 -16.92
N SER A 126 -1.54 -9.25 -17.14
CA SER A 126 -2.27 -10.33 -16.46
C SER A 126 -1.90 -11.78 -16.82
N GLN A 127 -0.68 -12.09 -17.28
CA GLN A 127 -0.25 -13.49 -17.50
C GLN A 127 0.85 -13.98 -16.55
N GLN A 128 1.68 -13.08 -15.99
CA GLN A 128 2.74 -13.46 -15.04
C GLN A 128 2.25 -13.64 -13.59
N THR A 129 1.05 -13.15 -13.25
CA THR A 129 0.41 -13.30 -11.92
C THR A 129 0.31 -14.75 -11.47
N LYS A 130 0.18 -15.70 -12.42
CA LYS A 130 0.21 -17.12 -12.14
C LYS A 130 1.61 -17.63 -11.78
N GLN A 131 2.65 -17.19 -12.47
CA GLN A 131 4.01 -17.69 -12.20
C GLN A 131 4.50 -17.36 -10.78
N LEU A 132 4.29 -16.15 -10.26
CA LEU A 132 4.87 -15.79 -8.96
C LEU A 132 4.32 -16.57 -7.76
N PHE A 133 3.07 -17.05 -7.87
CA PHE A 133 2.41 -17.85 -6.84
C PHE A 133 2.23 -19.34 -7.23
N GLU A 134 2.42 -19.72 -8.51
CA GLU A 134 2.30 -21.10 -9.03
C GLU A 134 3.66 -21.76 -9.42
N THR A 135 4.72 -21.00 -9.74
CA THR A 135 6.10 -21.53 -9.97
C THR A 135 6.99 -21.13 -8.80
N ASP A 136 7.73 -21.98 -8.07
CA ASP A 136 8.09 -23.40 -8.17
C ASP A 136 7.84 -24.04 -6.78
N SER A 137 6.85 -24.94 -6.70
CA SER A 137 6.24 -25.45 -5.46
C SER A 137 7.13 -26.42 -4.65
N LYS A 138 8.45 -26.32 -4.77
CA LYS A 138 9.42 -27.13 -4.01
C LYS A 138 10.52 -26.32 -3.35
N GLN A 139 10.78 -25.08 -3.78
CA GLN A 139 11.87 -24.26 -3.24
C GLN A 139 11.43 -23.21 -2.21
N HIS A 140 10.17 -22.77 -2.26
CA HIS A 140 9.64 -21.72 -1.38
C HIS A 140 8.93 -22.22 -0.11
N ASP A 141 8.64 -23.53 -0.03
CA ASP A 141 7.83 -24.14 1.03
C ASP A 141 8.60 -24.31 2.36
N ASP A 142 9.92 -24.06 2.35
CA ASP A 142 10.84 -24.24 3.48
C ASP A 142 11.59 -22.96 3.89
N VAL A 143 11.21 -21.80 3.35
CA VAL A 143 11.74 -20.50 3.82
C VAL A 143 11.18 -20.20 5.21
N ILE A 144 12.04 -19.79 6.14
CA ILE A 144 11.71 -19.47 7.53
C ILE A 144 11.92 -17.97 7.75
N ILE A 145 10.82 -17.27 8.05
CA ILE A 145 10.81 -15.85 8.39
C ILE A 145 10.89 -15.72 9.91
N GLY A 146 11.97 -15.11 10.41
CA GLY A 146 12.07 -14.62 11.78
C GLY A 146 11.24 -13.35 11.93
N HIS A 147 10.19 -13.38 12.76
CA HIS A 147 9.25 -12.28 12.93
C HIS A 147 9.41 -11.68 14.33
N PHE A 148 9.88 -10.44 14.40
CA PHE A 148 10.21 -9.74 15.64
C PHE A 148 9.18 -8.64 15.87
N ASP A 149 8.32 -8.82 16.87
CA ASP A 149 7.20 -7.90 17.11
C ASP A 149 6.60 -8.10 18.51
N SER A 150 5.32 -7.76 18.69
CA SER A 150 4.47 -7.97 19.87
C SER A 150 3.96 -9.41 20.04
N GLY A 151 4.43 -10.36 19.22
CA GLY A 151 4.07 -11.78 19.28
C GLY A 151 3.16 -12.21 18.12
N VAL A 152 2.45 -13.32 18.30
CA VAL A 152 1.47 -13.84 17.32
C VAL A 152 0.17 -14.32 17.98
N TRP A 153 -0.96 -14.18 17.30
CA TRP A 153 -2.23 -14.81 17.66
C TRP A 153 -2.42 -16.14 16.90
N PRO A 154 -1.96 -17.28 17.45
CA PRO A 154 -1.79 -18.53 16.69
C PRO A 154 -3.08 -19.14 16.16
N GLU A 155 -4.24 -18.84 16.76
CA GLU A 155 -5.54 -19.34 16.30
C GLU A 155 -6.07 -18.62 15.05
N SER A 156 -5.40 -17.56 14.59
CA SER A 156 -5.79 -16.90 13.36
C SER A 156 -5.69 -17.87 12.18
N LYS A 157 -6.70 -17.86 11.31
CA LYS A 157 -6.71 -18.68 10.09
C LYS A 157 -5.52 -18.39 9.17
N SER A 158 -4.94 -17.19 9.25
CA SER A 158 -3.74 -16.80 8.50
C SER A 158 -2.51 -17.62 8.89
N PHE A 159 -2.53 -18.28 10.05
CA PHE A 159 -1.45 -19.12 10.54
C PHE A 159 -1.79 -20.61 10.48
N SER A 160 -2.68 -20.96 9.55
CA SER A 160 -3.02 -22.34 9.29
C SER A 160 -1.84 -23.13 8.70
N PRO A 161 -1.61 -24.39 9.12
CA PRO A 161 -0.60 -25.27 8.55
C PRO A 161 -1.05 -25.97 7.25
N GLN A 162 -2.29 -25.76 6.77
CA GLN A 162 -2.82 -26.50 5.63
C GLN A 162 -1.96 -26.29 4.35
N GLY A 163 -1.60 -27.41 3.72
CA GLY A 163 -0.77 -27.41 2.52
C GLY A 163 0.74 -27.34 2.76
N LEU A 164 1.19 -27.29 4.02
CA LEU A 164 2.60 -27.29 4.37
C LEU A 164 3.10 -28.70 4.71
N GLY A 165 4.33 -28.99 4.32
CA GLY A 165 5.05 -30.20 4.74
C GLY A 165 5.54 -30.13 6.19
N PRO A 166 6.25 -31.15 6.69
CA PRO A 166 6.83 -31.13 8.03
C PRO A 166 7.79 -29.94 8.21
N VAL A 167 8.03 -29.55 9.46
CA VAL A 167 8.99 -28.50 9.82
C VAL A 167 10.39 -28.86 9.27
N PRO A 168 11.11 -27.92 8.63
CA PRO A 168 12.46 -28.17 8.12
C PRO A 168 13.41 -28.61 9.24
N LYS A 169 14.10 -29.75 9.05
CA LYS A 169 15.03 -30.32 10.06
C LYS A 169 16.18 -29.41 10.46
N ARG A 170 16.50 -28.41 9.62
CA ARG A 170 17.54 -27.41 9.89
C ARG A 170 17.13 -26.39 10.95
N PHE A 171 15.83 -26.23 11.18
CA PHE A 171 15.31 -25.30 12.17
C PHE A 171 15.61 -25.83 13.57
N LYS A 172 16.20 -24.98 14.42
CA LYS A 172 16.58 -25.34 15.80
C LYS A 172 15.79 -24.61 16.87
N GLY A 173 14.87 -23.73 16.46
CA GLY A 173 14.03 -22.99 17.39
C GLY A 173 13.05 -23.90 18.12
N GLU A 174 12.45 -23.37 19.17
CA GLU A 174 11.52 -24.09 20.02
C GLU A 174 10.18 -23.36 20.15
N CYS A 175 9.18 -24.07 20.65
CA CYS A 175 7.89 -23.51 21.01
C CYS A 175 7.84 -23.30 22.53
N VAL A 176 8.18 -22.09 22.98
CA VAL A 176 8.17 -21.73 24.40
C VAL A 176 6.73 -21.57 24.87
N THR A 177 6.36 -22.35 25.89
CA THR A 177 5.03 -22.27 26.50
C THR A 177 4.94 -21.11 27.49
N GLY A 178 3.73 -20.58 27.65
CA GLY A 178 3.44 -19.56 28.66
C GLY A 178 1.93 -19.42 28.87
N GLU A 179 1.52 -18.28 29.40
CA GLU A 179 0.10 -17.99 29.58
C GLU A 179 -0.66 -18.04 28.26
N ARG A 180 -1.72 -18.87 28.24
CA ARG A 180 -2.58 -19.07 27.06
C ARG A 180 -1.79 -19.46 25.80
N PHE A 181 -0.61 -20.06 25.95
CA PHE A 181 0.21 -20.51 24.83
C PHE A 181 0.86 -21.86 25.18
N THR A 182 0.38 -22.93 24.56
CA THR A 182 0.91 -24.29 24.76
C THR A 182 1.76 -24.70 23.57
N LYS A 183 2.39 -25.88 23.63
CA LYS A 183 3.15 -26.42 22.49
C LYS A 183 2.29 -26.62 21.24
N ASP A 184 0.99 -26.85 21.41
CA ASP A 184 0.03 -27.05 20.31
C ASP A 184 -0.26 -25.76 19.53
N ASN A 185 0.16 -24.60 20.06
CA ASN A 185 0.07 -23.34 19.35
C ASN A 185 1.16 -23.17 18.28
N CYS A 186 2.24 -23.96 18.32
CA CYS A 186 3.14 -24.10 17.19
C CYS A 186 2.71 -25.28 16.30
N ASN A 187 2.81 -25.09 15.00
CA ASN A 187 2.41 -26.04 13.97
C ASN A 187 3.37 -25.92 12.78
N GLU A 188 3.03 -26.52 11.64
CA GLU A 188 3.85 -26.42 10.42
C GLU A 188 3.93 -25.00 9.86
N LYS A 189 3.08 -24.07 10.28
CA LYS A 189 3.12 -22.66 9.89
C LYS A 189 3.92 -21.80 10.87
N ILE A 190 3.54 -21.81 12.15
CA ILE A 190 4.29 -21.18 13.25
C ILE A 190 5.18 -22.28 13.85
N ILE A 191 6.42 -22.36 13.36
CA ILE A 191 7.30 -23.49 13.68
C ILE A 191 8.08 -23.31 14.98
N GLY A 192 8.18 -22.07 15.46
CA GLY A 192 8.80 -21.73 16.74
C GLY A 192 8.26 -20.40 17.25
N ALA A 193 8.27 -20.23 18.58
CA ALA A 193 7.75 -19.05 19.24
C ALA A 193 8.49 -18.82 20.57
N ARG A 194 9.08 -17.63 20.72
CA ARG A 194 9.79 -17.16 21.92
C ARG A 194 9.28 -15.79 22.33
N TYR A 195 9.55 -15.40 23.57
CA TYR A 195 9.26 -14.06 24.09
C TYR A 195 10.36 -13.62 25.05
N TYR A 196 10.66 -12.32 25.02
CA TYR A 196 11.78 -11.69 25.74
C TYR A 196 11.23 -10.47 26.47
N TYR A 197 11.56 -10.33 27.75
CA TYR A 197 11.03 -9.25 28.59
C TYR A 197 11.99 -8.80 29.68
N GLN A 198 13.16 -9.45 29.79
CA GLN A 198 14.05 -9.22 30.92
C GLN A 198 14.71 -7.86 30.82
N GLY A 199 15.04 -7.42 29.61
CA GLY A 199 15.55 -6.08 29.36
C GLY A 199 14.48 -5.02 29.64
N TYR A 200 13.25 -5.21 29.15
CA TYR A 200 12.13 -4.34 29.49
C TYR A 200 11.95 -4.20 31.01
N VAL A 201 11.97 -5.32 31.75
CA VAL A 201 11.77 -5.30 33.21
C VAL A 201 12.91 -4.61 33.95
N ALA A 202 14.14 -4.72 33.45
CA ALA A 202 15.29 -4.03 34.04
C ALA A 202 15.15 -2.50 33.93
N ASP A 203 14.65 -2.00 32.80
CA ASP A 203 14.58 -0.57 32.51
C ASP A 203 13.26 0.09 32.96
N ASN A 204 12.15 -0.65 32.91
CA ASN A 204 10.80 -0.12 33.14
C ASN A 204 10.11 -0.69 34.40
N GLY A 205 10.73 -1.66 35.07
CA GLY A 205 10.13 -2.39 36.18
C GLY A 205 9.17 -3.50 35.74
N PRO A 206 8.39 -4.09 36.67
CA PRO A 206 7.52 -5.23 36.38
C PRO A 206 6.55 -4.99 35.22
N LEU A 207 6.37 -5.98 34.36
CA LEU A 207 5.52 -5.86 33.17
C LEU A 207 4.05 -5.54 33.50
N ASP A 208 3.55 -6.03 34.63
CA ASP A 208 2.17 -5.81 35.09
C ASP A 208 1.93 -4.41 35.66
N ALA A 209 2.98 -3.60 35.84
CA ALA A 209 2.86 -2.24 36.39
C ALA A 209 2.09 -1.27 35.49
N LYS A 210 2.15 -1.45 34.15
CA LYS A 210 1.40 -0.63 33.17
C LYS A 210 0.05 -1.24 32.77
N GLY A 211 -0.33 -2.37 33.36
CA GLY A 211 -1.57 -3.10 33.05
C GLY A 211 -1.35 -4.59 32.83
N PRO A 212 -2.42 -5.38 32.67
CA PRO A 212 -2.31 -6.81 32.47
C PRO A 212 -1.61 -7.14 31.14
N VAL A 213 -0.69 -8.09 31.18
CA VAL A 213 0.02 -8.63 30.00
C VAL A 213 -0.15 -10.14 29.94
N ILE A 214 -0.02 -10.73 28.76
CA ILE A 214 0.03 -12.20 28.61
C ILE A 214 1.50 -12.63 28.53
N MET A 215 1.98 -13.32 29.58
CA MET A 215 3.35 -13.80 29.68
C MET A 215 3.61 -15.04 28.80
N SER A 216 3.60 -14.84 27.49
CA SER A 216 3.91 -15.85 26.47
C SER A 216 4.23 -15.21 25.11
N PRO A 217 4.57 -15.99 24.06
CA PRO A 217 4.67 -15.47 22.69
C PRO A 217 3.35 -14.96 22.09
N ARG A 218 2.23 -15.10 22.81
CA ARG A 218 0.92 -14.64 22.36
C ARG A 218 0.91 -13.12 22.18
N ASP A 219 0.39 -12.70 21.05
CA ASP A 219 0.09 -11.30 20.78
C ASP A 219 -1.16 -10.85 21.54
N ASP A 220 -1.00 -9.82 22.36
CA ASP A 220 -2.06 -9.15 23.13
C ASP A 220 -2.30 -7.70 22.67
N TYR A 221 -1.60 -7.26 21.61
CA TYR A 221 -1.73 -5.91 21.03
C TYR A 221 -2.33 -5.94 19.62
N GLY A 222 -1.91 -6.89 18.77
CA GLY A 222 -2.41 -7.12 17.42
C GLY A 222 -1.42 -6.75 16.31
N HIS A 223 -0.43 -5.90 16.59
CA HIS A 223 0.56 -5.45 15.59
C HIS A 223 1.37 -6.63 15.04
N GLY A 224 1.83 -7.54 15.91
CA GLY A 224 2.62 -8.70 15.52
C GLY A 224 1.84 -9.68 14.66
N SER A 225 0.59 -9.96 15.01
CA SER A 225 -0.28 -10.79 14.18
C SER A 225 -0.55 -10.15 12.81
N HIS A 226 -0.69 -8.82 12.76
CA HIS A 226 -0.91 -8.08 11.51
C HIS A 226 0.33 -8.12 10.61
N THR A 227 1.52 -7.84 11.15
CA THR A 227 2.77 -7.84 10.38
C THR A 227 3.18 -9.26 9.95
N ALA A 228 3.03 -10.26 10.83
CA ALA A 228 3.29 -11.67 10.51
C ALA A 228 2.38 -12.19 9.38
N SER A 229 1.07 -11.87 9.44
CA SER A 229 0.14 -12.29 8.39
C SER A 229 0.32 -11.53 7.07
N THR A 230 0.85 -10.30 7.11
CA THR A 230 1.24 -9.56 5.90
C THR A 230 2.46 -10.18 5.22
N ALA A 231 3.46 -10.63 6.00
CA ALA A 231 4.64 -11.29 5.46
C ALA A 231 4.33 -12.70 4.92
N ALA A 232 3.67 -13.53 5.73
CA ALA A 232 3.50 -14.94 5.43
C ALA A 232 2.10 -15.48 5.76
N GLY A 233 1.04 -14.69 5.83
CA GLY A 233 -0.31 -15.22 6.04
C GLY A 233 -0.71 -16.25 4.96
N ALA A 234 -1.27 -17.37 5.37
CA ALA A 234 -1.95 -18.31 4.47
C ALA A 234 -3.09 -17.60 3.72
N GLU A 235 -3.54 -18.18 2.61
CA GLU A 235 -4.71 -17.68 1.91
C GLU A 235 -5.97 -17.98 2.72
N VAL A 236 -6.69 -16.93 3.13
CA VAL A 236 -7.88 -17.04 3.96
C VAL A 236 -9.01 -16.22 3.39
N ASN A 237 -10.18 -16.84 3.27
CA ASN A 237 -11.41 -16.10 3.00
C ASN A 237 -11.86 -15.36 4.26
N VAL A 238 -11.78 -14.04 4.22
CA VAL A 238 -12.23 -13.10 5.24
C VAL A 238 -13.52 -12.43 4.80
N TYR A 239 -14.49 -12.37 5.68
CA TYR A 239 -15.70 -11.58 5.48
C TYR A 239 -15.57 -10.29 6.29
N THR A 240 -15.61 -9.16 5.60
CA THR A 240 -15.71 -7.86 6.26
C THR A 240 -17.05 -7.27 5.86
N GLN A 241 -17.93 -7.07 6.83
CA GLN A 241 -19.24 -6.49 6.59
C GLN A 241 -19.05 -5.10 5.94
N GLY A 242 -19.78 -4.81 4.85
CA GLY A 242 -19.55 -3.63 3.99
C GLY A 242 -18.66 -3.90 2.76
N PHE A 243 -17.75 -4.86 2.83
CA PHE A 243 -16.81 -5.21 1.74
C PHE A 243 -16.98 -6.64 1.20
N GLY A 244 -17.84 -7.45 1.83
CA GLY A 244 -18.16 -8.81 1.38
C GLY A 244 -17.09 -9.85 1.73
N ASN A 245 -17.15 -10.99 1.04
CA ASN A 245 -16.14 -12.05 1.11
C ASN A 245 -14.92 -11.68 0.28
N GLN A 246 -13.74 -11.86 0.87
CA GLN A 246 -12.48 -11.45 0.27
C GLN A 246 -11.37 -12.42 0.68
N THR A 247 -10.28 -12.48 -0.07
CA THR A 247 -9.15 -13.36 0.26
C THR A 247 -7.97 -12.53 0.75
N ALA A 248 -7.59 -12.73 2.01
CA ALA A 248 -6.37 -12.19 2.60
C ALA A 248 -5.23 -13.20 2.44
N ARG A 249 -4.00 -12.71 2.24
CA ARG A 249 -2.78 -13.54 2.11
C ARG A 249 -1.53 -12.70 2.35
N GLY A 250 -0.46 -13.37 2.77
CA GLY A 250 0.87 -12.76 2.88
C GLY A 250 1.61 -12.72 1.54
N GLY A 251 2.81 -12.14 1.54
CA GLY A 251 3.70 -12.11 0.37
C GLY A 251 4.28 -13.49 0.05
N ALA A 252 4.55 -14.28 1.08
CA ALA A 252 4.96 -15.67 0.97
C ALA A 252 4.02 -16.59 1.76
N PRO A 253 2.82 -16.91 1.24
CA PRO A 253 1.81 -17.70 1.98
C PRO A 253 2.28 -19.08 2.44
N LYS A 254 3.31 -19.64 1.78
CA LYS A 254 3.90 -20.94 2.12
C LYS A 254 5.14 -20.89 3.01
N ALA A 255 5.69 -19.70 3.31
CA ALA A 255 6.83 -19.58 4.21
C ALA A 255 6.46 -19.94 5.65
N ARG A 256 7.43 -20.40 6.43
CA ARG A 256 7.31 -20.71 7.86
C ARG A 256 7.55 -19.44 8.69
N LEU A 257 6.96 -19.36 9.86
CA LEU A 257 7.17 -18.27 10.83
C LEU A 257 7.87 -18.81 12.08
N ALA A 258 8.96 -18.14 12.47
CA ALA A 258 9.55 -18.24 13.79
C ALA A 258 9.33 -16.92 14.51
N VAL A 259 8.55 -16.92 15.58
CA VAL A 259 8.05 -15.71 16.24
C VAL A 259 8.91 -15.36 17.45
N TYR A 260 9.33 -14.10 17.53
CA TYR A 260 10.14 -13.55 18.60
C TYR A 260 9.43 -12.32 19.18
N LYS A 261 8.67 -12.49 20.26
CA LYS A 261 7.98 -11.38 20.95
C LYS A 261 9.01 -10.55 21.73
N ILE A 262 9.27 -9.34 21.27
CA ILE A 262 10.26 -8.40 21.82
C ILE A 262 9.65 -7.09 22.33
N CYS A 263 8.33 -6.91 22.14
CA CYS A 263 7.64 -5.68 22.47
C CYS A 263 6.54 -5.91 23.52
N TRP A 264 6.44 -4.98 24.46
CA TRP A 264 5.46 -4.94 25.55
C TRP A 264 4.97 -3.50 25.71
N HIS A 265 3.66 -3.29 25.86
CA HIS A 265 3.09 -1.94 26.02
C HIS A 265 3.52 -0.94 24.93
N ASN A 266 3.69 -1.41 23.69
CA ASN A 266 4.18 -0.65 22.54
C ASN A 266 5.63 -0.15 22.63
N GLU A 267 6.40 -0.70 23.57
CA GLU A 267 7.82 -0.42 23.75
C GLU A 267 8.59 -1.71 23.52
N CYS A 268 9.78 -1.63 22.92
CA CYS A 268 10.61 -2.79 22.62
C CYS A 268 12.02 -2.51 23.14
N ASP A 269 12.50 -3.36 24.04
CA ASP A 269 13.79 -3.16 24.69
C ASP A 269 14.96 -3.64 23.81
N CYS A 270 16.07 -2.89 23.79
CA CYS A 270 17.22 -3.22 22.95
C CYS A 270 17.97 -4.49 23.39
N GLY A 271 18.02 -4.79 24.70
CA GLY A 271 18.61 -6.03 25.21
C GLY A 271 17.78 -7.24 24.79
N ASP A 272 16.46 -7.14 24.90
CA ASP A 272 15.51 -8.17 24.45
C ASP A 272 15.58 -8.35 22.90
N ILE A 273 15.71 -7.27 22.13
CA ILE A 273 15.91 -7.30 20.67
C ILE A 273 17.19 -8.06 20.30
N LEU A 274 18.33 -7.76 20.93
CA LEU A 274 19.60 -8.43 20.62
C LEU A 274 19.55 -9.91 21.00
N LYS A 275 18.89 -10.26 22.11
CA LYS A 275 18.69 -11.67 22.49
C LYS A 275 17.85 -12.42 21.47
N ALA A 276 16.82 -11.78 20.91
CA ALA A 276 16.03 -12.34 19.83
C ALA A 276 16.84 -12.53 18.54
N PHE A 277 17.71 -11.57 18.16
CA PHE A 277 18.61 -11.73 17.01
C PHE A 277 19.55 -12.93 17.18
N ASP A 278 20.17 -13.04 18.35
CA ASP A 278 21.05 -14.16 18.70
C ASP A 278 20.34 -15.51 18.53
N ASP A 279 19.13 -15.66 19.08
CA ASP A 279 18.34 -16.88 18.94
C ASP A 279 17.89 -17.11 17.48
N ALA A 280 17.39 -16.09 16.78
CA ALA A 280 16.90 -16.24 15.40
C ALA A 280 18.00 -16.68 14.43
N ILE A 281 19.19 -16.10 14.54
CA ILE A 281 20.36 -16.49 13.75
C ILE A 281 20.75 -17.93 14.07
N HIS A 282 20.77 -18.31 15.35
CA HIS A 282 21.07 -19.67 15.78
C HIS A 282 20.03 -20.70 15.31
N ASP A 283 18.75 -20.33 15.40
CA ASP A 283 17.58 -21.14 15.04
C ASP A 283 17.53 -21.43 13.54
N GLY A 284 18.25 -20.64 12.72
CA GLY A 284 18.44 -20.87 11.30
C GLY A 284 17.34 -20.30 10.42
N VAL A 285 16.84 -19.11 10.77
CA VAL A 285 15.92 -18.33 9.91
C VAL A 285 16.64 -17.85 8.63
N ASP A 286 15.89 -17.61 7.55
CA ASP A 286 16.47 -17.14 6.27
C ASP A 286 16.37 -15.63 6.09
N ILE A 287 15.34 -15.03 6.67
CA ILE A 287 15.07 -13.59 6.61
C ILE A 287 14.45 -13.17 7.94
N ILE A 288 14.79 -11.97 8.41
CA ILE A 288 14.17 -11.36 9.59
C ILE A 288 13.36 -10.15 9.16
N THR A 289 12.15 -10.01 9.70
CA THR A 289 11.31 -8.82 9.52
C THR A 289 10.99 -8.18 10.85
N ILE A 290 11.21 -6.86 10.94
CA ILE A 290 11.05 -6.07 12.16
C ILE A 290 10.31 -4.78 11.83
N SER A 291 9.08 -4.65 12.30
CA SER A 291 8.28 -3.44 12.08
C SER A 291 8.45 -2.43 13.23
N VAL A 292 9.71 -2.25 13.65
CA VAL A 292 10.12 -1.39 14.77
C VAL A 292 11.37 -0.61 14.34
N CYS A 293 11.49 0.62 14.83
CA CYS A 293 12.65 1.47 14.62
C CYS A 293 12.94 2.28 15.90
N PRO A 294 14.16 2.82 16.06
CA PRO A 294 14.43 3.77 17.13
C PRO A 294 13.64 5.07 16.90
N THR A 295 13.57 5.93 17.91
CA THR A 295 12.90 7.24 17.81
C THR A 295 13.68 8.21 16.92
N GLU A 296 15.00 8.08 16.88
CA GLU A 296 15.95 8.90 16.13
C GLU A 296 17.09 8.02 15.61
N PRO A 297 17.78 8.40 14.51
CA PRO A 297 18.91 7.64 14.00
C PRO A 297 20.09 7.63 14.98
N LEU A 298 20.62 6.44 15.26
CA LEU A 298 21.74 6.22 16.18
C LEU A 298 23.00 5.77 15.41
N ALA A 299 24.17 5.95 16.01
CA ALA A 299 25.42 5.42 15.46
C ALA A 299 25.40 3.88 15.46
N TYR A 300 25.97 3.24 14.43
CA TYR A 300 25.77 1.80 14.16
C TYR A 300 26.13 0.86 15.33
N PHE A 301 27.17 1.16 16.12
CA PHE A 301 27.56 0.34 17.27
C PHE A 301 26.77 0.62 18.56
N ASN A 302 25.97 1.69 18.56
CA ASN A 302 25.08 2.07 19.66
C ASN A 302 23.60 1.78 19.34
N ASP A 303 23.34 1.16 18.19
CA ASP A 303 22.00 0.82 17.72
C ASP A 303 21.83 -0.71 17.72
N CYS A 304 20.91 -1.21 18.53
CA CYS A 304 20.66 -2.63 18.65
C CYS A 304 20.14 -3.26 17.34
N PHE A 305 19.41 -2.51 16.52
CA PHE A 305 18.98 -2.99 15.21
C PHE A 305 20.17 -3.15 14.27
N SER A 306 21.06 -2.16 14.21
CA SER A 306 22.31 -2.22 13.44
C SER A 306 23.21 -3.37 13.86
N VAL A 307 23.43 -3.53 15.16
CA VAL A 307 24.26 -4.60 15.73
C VAL A 307 23.65 -5.98 15.45
N GLY A 308 22.35 -6.17 15.67
CA GLY A 308 21.69 -7.43 15.35
C GLY A 308 21.73 -7.74 13.84
N ALA A 309 21.44 -6.75 13.01
CA ALA A 309 21.37 -6.91 11.56
C ALA A 309 22.75 -7.18 10.92
N ILE A 310 23.85 -6.63 11.43
CA ILE A 310 25.18 -6.94 10.88
C ILE A 310 25.57 -8.39 11.15
N HIS A 311 25.21 -8.94 12.31
CA HIS A 311 25.44 -10.35 12.63
C HIS A 311 24.57 -11.28 11.79
N ALA A 312 23.31 -10.89 11.52
CA ALA A 312 22.44 -11.60 10.59
C ALA A 312 23.02 -11.58 9.16
N PHE A 313 23.46 -10.41 8.68
CA PHE A 313 24.06 -10.23 7.36
C PHE A 313 25.31 -11.11 7.17
N MET A 314 26.19 -11.18 8.18
CA MET A 314 27.39 -12.05 8.16
C MET A 314 27.06 -13.55 8.10
N ARG A 315 25.81 -13.94 8.35
CA ARG A 315 25.29 -15.30 8.21
C ARG A 315 24.41 -15.48 6.98
N GLY A 316 24.35 -14.49 6.09
CA GLY A 316 23.54 -14.51 4.88
C GLY A 316 22.04 -14.29 5.13
N ILE A 317 21.66 -13.72 6.28
CA ILE A 317 20.28 -13.45 6.67
C ILE A 317 19.99 -11.97 6.42
N LEU A 318 19.07 -11.68 5.50
CA LEU A 318 18.60 -10.32 5.24
C LEU A 318 17.67 -9.85 6.37
N VAL A 319 17.76 -8.58 6.77
CA VAL A 319 16.84 -7.97 7.74
C VAL A 319 16.07 -6.84 7.08
N SER A 320 14.74 -6.96 7.07
CA SER A 320 13.81 -5.94 6.59
C SER A 320 13.24 -5.16 7.77
N LEU A 321 13.40 -3.83 7.76
CA LEU A 321 12.94 -2.95 8.83
C LEU A 321 12.12 -1.76 8.30
N ALA A 322 11.25 -1.22 9.15
CA ALA A 322 10.52 0.01 8.86
C ALA A 322 11.44 1.24 8.93
N GLY A 323 11.24 2.24 8.06
CA GLY A 323 11.95 3.52 8.12
C GLY A 323 11.49 4.46 9.25
N GLY A 324 10.29 4.22 9.78
CA GLY A 324 9.65 5.03 10.84
C GLY A 324 8.51 5.91 10.32
N ASN A 325 7.68 6.40 11.24
CA ASN A 325 6.45 7.16 10.93
C ASN A 325 6.58 8.67 11.21
N ALA A 326 7.81 9.16 11.42
CA ALA A 326 8.08 10.54 11.82
C ALA A 326 8.22 11.54 10.65
N GLY A 327 7.79 11.18 9.44
CA GLY A 327 7.95 12.01 8.23
C GLY A 327 7.28 13.39 8.30
N ASN A 328 6.26 13.54 9.14
CA ASN A 328 5.62 14.82 9.43
C ASN A 328 6.52 15.82 10.19
N LYS A 329 7.65 15.36 10.75
CA LYS A 329 8.62 16.20 11.48
C LYS A 329 9.65 16.88 10.57
N GLY A 330 9.61 16.64 9.26
CA GLY A 330 10.49 17.25 8.26
C GLY A 330 11.48 16.27 7.63
N TYR A 331 12.59 16.78 7.11
CA TYR A 331 13.62 15.97 6.46
C TYR A 331 14.50 15.22 7.47
N GLY A 332 15.03 14.06 7.07
CA GLY A 332 16.03 13.32 7.86
C GLY A 332 15.44 12.52 9.03
N THR A 333 14.17 12.14 8.96
CA THR A 333 13.43 11.47 10.04
C THR A 333 13.46 9.94 9.96
N VAL A 334 14.16 9.37 8.96
CA VAL A 334 14.36 7.91 8.85
C VAL A 334 15.26 7.46 10.00
N ALA A 335 14.80 6.48 10.77
CA ALA A 335 15.46 6.07 12.01
C ALA A 335 16.40 4.87 11.85
N ASN A 336 15.99 3.85 11.09
CA ASN A 336 16.87 2.74 10.71
C ASN A 336 17.72 3.17 9.50
N ILE A 337 19.05 3.12 9.61
CA ILE A 337 19.95 3.74 8.62
C ILE A 337 21.14 2.87 8.17
N ALA A 338 21.32 1.66 8.71
CA ALA A 338 22.51 0.87 8.39
C ALA A 338 22.47 0.30 6.96
N PRO A 339 23.59 0.32 6.21
CA PRO A 339 23.62 -0.16 4.82
C PRO A 339 23.33 -1.66 4.65
N TRP A 340 23.48 -2.47 5.70
CA TRP A 340 23.18 -3.91 5.66
C TRP A 340 21.71 -4.23 5.99
N MET A 341 20.83 -3.22 6.02
CA MET A 341 19.40 -3.34 6.24
C MET A 341 18.60 -3.05 4.97
N LEU A 342 17.48 -3.76 4.78
CA LEU A 342 16.45 -3.37 3.82
C LEU A 342 15.41 -2.49 4.53
N ILE A 343 15.56 -1.17 4.39
CA ILE A 343 14.70 -0.17 5.03
C ILE A 343 13.51 0.14 4.13
N SER A 344 12.29 -0.03 4.64
CA SER A 344 11.04 0.13 3.90
C SER A 344 10.32 1.43 4.28
N ALA A 345 9.97 2.24 3.27
CA ALA A 345 9.04 3.36 3.39
C ALA A 345 7.59 2.88 3.19
N ALA A 346 6.61 3.71 3.59
CA ALA A 346 5.20 3.43 3.41
C ALA A 346 4.63 4.23 2.21
N GLY A 347 4.06 3.51 1.24
CA GLY A 347 3.34 4.09 0.11
C GLY A 347 1.84 3.76 0.17
N THR A 348 1.01 4.66 -0.35
CA THR A 348 -0.43 4.38 -0.52
C THR A 348 -0.66 3.44 -1.70
N ILE A 349 -1.75 2.68 -1.66
CA ILE A 349 -2.21 1.85 -2.79
C ILE A 349 -3.38 2.54 -3.49
N ASP A 350 -3.78 1.99 -4.63
CA ASP A 350 -4.91 2.47 -5.43
C ASP A 350 -6.30 2.33 -4.75
N ARG A 351 -6.36 1.66 -3.60
CA ARG A 351 -7.56 1.52 -2.79
C ARG A 351 -7.56 2.54 -1.65
N GLN A 352 -8.61 3.37 -1.65
CA GLN A 352 -8.91 4.33 -0.59
C GLN A 352 -10.32 4.07 -0.05
N PHE A 353 -10.50 4.25 1.27
CA PHE A 353 -11.81 4.16 1.91
C PHE A 353 -12.34 5.57 2.13
N TYR A 354 -13.37 5.89 1.35
CA TYR A 354 -14.04 7.18 1.41
C TYR A 354 -15.27 7.08 2.29
N THR A 355 -15.63 8.21 2.86
CA THR A 355 -16.82 8.38 3.66
C THR A 355 -17.51 9.68 3.23
N SER A 356 -18.72 9.58 2.71
CA SER A 356 -19.53 10.70 2.21
C SER A 356 -20.55 11.11 3.26
N VAL A 357 -20.58 12.40 3.60
CA VAL A 357 -21.57 12.97 4.51
C VAL A 357 -22.63 13.69 3.70
N THR A 358 -23.90 13.28 3.85
CA THR A 358 -25.02 13.96 3.15
C THR A 358 -25.72 14.95 4.09
N LEU A 359 -25.60 16.24 3.80
CA LEU A 359 -26.27 17.32 4.53
C LEU A 359 -27.78 17.31 4.28
N GLY A 360 -28.56 17.91 5.17
CA GLY A 360 -30.02 17.96 5.07
C GLY A 360 -30.55 18.72 3.85
N ASN A 361 -29.74 19.59 3.24
CA ASN A 361 -30.04 20.29 2.00
C ASN A 361 -29.66 19.49 0.73
N GLY A 362 -29.16 18.26 0.88
CA GLY A 362 -28.76 17.38 -0.22
C GLY A 362 -27.32 17.55 -0.72
N GLN A 363 -26.54 18.50 -0.18
CA GLN A 363 -25.11 18.60 -0.48
C GLN A 363 -24.36 17.42 0.12
N GLN A 364 -23.31 16.97 -0.58
CA GLN A 364 -22.45 15.88 -0.14
C GLN A 364 -21.05 16.41 0.15
N LEU A 365 -20.53 16.06 1.31
CA LEU A 365 -19.14 16.31 1.70
C LEU A 365 -18.32 15.04 1.44
N LYS A 366 -17.11 15.21 0.91
CA LYS A 366 -16.19 14.12 0.67
C LYS A 366 -15.22 13.98 1.85
N GLY A 367 -15.42 12.94 2.67
CA GLY A 367 -14.53 12.61 3.76
C GLY A 367 -13.79 11.29 3.59
N TYR A 368 -12.92 11.02 4.56
CA TYR A 368 -12.09 9.82 4.69
C TYR A 368 -12.35 9.16 6.05
N GLY A 369 -12.24 7.83 6.09
CA GLY A 369 -12.43 7.07 7.34
C GLY A 369 -12.97 5.66 7.09
N PHE A 370 -12.75 4.77 8.05
CA PHE A 370 -13.27 3.41 8.03
C PHE A 370 -14.35 3.25 9.10
N ASN A 371 -15.61 3.21 8.66
CA ASN A 371 -16.76 3.00 9.53
C ASN A 371 -17.17 1.53 9.52
N VAL A 372 -17.01 0.84 10.65
CA VAL A 372 -17.54 -0.52 10.79
C VAL A 372 -19.07 -0.50 10.67
N PRO A 373 -19.73 -1.52 10.10
CA PRO A 373 -21.17 -1.45 9.83
C PRO A 373 -22.08 -1.32 11.05
N GLN A 374 -21.60 -1.72 12.23
CA GLN A 374 -22.29 -1.49 13.50
C GLN A 374 -22.25 -0.02 13.92
N ALA A 375 -21.26 0.73 13.45
CA ALA A 375 -21.12 2.17 13.65
C ALA A 375 -21.79 2.99 12.52
N MET A 376 -22.30 2.37 11.44
CA MET A 376 -22.93 3.09 10.34
C MET A 376 -24.26 3.72 10.75
N LEU A 377 -24.34 5.04 10.66
CA LEU A 377 -25.57 5.79 10.91
C LEU A 377 -26.53 5.74 9.72
N ARG A 378 -27.80 5.51 10.02
CA ARG A 378 -28.92 5.64 9.07
C ARG A 378 -29.88 6.72 9.53
N GLY A 379 -30.41 7.48 8.58
CA GLY A 379 -31.43 8.50 8.84
C GLY A 379 -30.86 9.85 9.27
N TYR A 380 -31.75 10.82 9.46
CA TYR A 380 -31.39 12.20 9.81
C TYR A 380 -31.05 12.33 11.28
N HIS A 381 -29.86 12.87 11.57
CA HIS A 381 -29.41 13.19 12.93
C HIS A 381 -29.11 14.67 13.04
N PRO A 382 -29.46 15.34 14.16
CA PRO A 382 -29.08 16.72 14.40
C PRO A 382 -27.55 16.86 14.50
N VAL A 383 -27.03 18.01 14.09
CA VAL A 383 -25.59 18.30 14.09
C VAL A 383 -25.28 19.46 15.02
N ILE A 384 -24.12 19.42 15.68
CA ILE A 384 -23.65 20.49 16.58
C ILE A 384 -22.13 20.65 16.49
N TYR A 385 -21.62 21.88 16.54
CA TYR A 385 -20.18 22.12 16.72
C TYR A 385 -19.77 21.80 18.16
N GLY A 386 -18.60 21.18 18.34
CA GLY A 386 -18.02 20.94 19.67
C GLY A 386 -17.93 22.23 20.50
N SER A 387 -17.61 23.36 19.88
CA SER A 387 -17.59 24.68 20.53
C SER A 387 -18.95 25.12 21.09
N TRP A 388 -20.06 24.69 20.48
CA TRP A 388 -21.42 24.99 20.95
C TRP A 388 -21.90 24.00 22.02
N ALA A 389 -21.15 22.91 22.22
CA ALA A 389 -21.38 21.93 23.25
C ALA A 389 -20.31 22.00 24.36
N THR A 390 -19.81 23.20 24.68
CA THR A 390 -18.75 23.40 25.67
C THR A 390 -19.24 23.01 27.08
N ALA A 391 -18.45 22.20 27.79
CA ALA A 391 -18.71 21.85 29.20
C ALA A 391 -18.58 23.08 30.12
N PRO A 392 -19.31 23.13 31.25
CA PRO A 392 -19.21 24.25 32.19
C PRO A 392 -17.76 24.47 32.67
N GLY A 393 -17.27 25.70 32.53
CA GLY A 393 -15.91 26.07 32.96
C GLY A 393 -14.78 25.68 32.01
N VAL A 394 -15.10 25.12 30.83
CA VAL A 394 -14.12 24.78 29.79
C VAL A 394 -14.06 25.87 28.73
N ASP A 395 -12.88 26.05 28.13
CA ASP A 395 -12.70 26.97 27.00
C ASP A 395 -13.33 26.41 25.72
N PHE A 396 -14.04 27.25 24.97
CA PHE A 396 -14.79 26.80 23.79
C PHE A 396 -13.87 26.33 22.65
N MET A 397 -12.61 26.79 22.58
CA MET A 397 -11.65 26.28 21.59
C MET A 397 -11.26 24.84 21.95
N GLN A 398 -11.03 24.54 23.23
CA GLN A 398 -10.75 23.16 23.66
C GLN A 398 -11.93 22.22 23.36
N ALA A 399 -13.16 22.69 23.56
CA ALA A 399 -14.37 21.95 23.19
C ALA A 399 -14.54 21.82 21.68
N SER A 400 -14.12 22.82 20.89
CA SER A 400 -14.10 22.73 19.41
C SER A 400 -13.25 21.58 18.89
N HIS A 401 -12.19 21.23 19.64
CA HIS A 401 -11.32 20.11 19.34
C HIS A 401 -11.85 18.76 19.86
N CYS A 402 -12.97 18.73 20.58
CA CYS A 402 -13.53 17.52 21.18
C CYS A 402 -12.49 16.75 22.02
N LYS A 403 -11.66 17.49 22.77
CA LYS A 403 -10.67 16.91 23.68
C LYS A 403 -11.37 16.19 24.85
N PRO A 404 -10.74 15.19 25.48
CA PRO A 404 -11.34 14.49 26.60
C PRO A 404 -11.86 15.43 27.70
N ASN A 405 -13.09 15.20 28.16
CA ASN A 405 -13.78 15.99 29.20
C ASN A 405 -14.08 17.46 28.83
N THR A 406 -14.09 17.83 27.56
CA THR A 406 -14.38 19.22 27.14
C THR A 406 -15.81 19.46 26.67
N LEU A 407 -16.56 18.40 26.38
CA LEU A 407 -17.91 18.46 25.84
C LEU A 407 -18.98 18.29 26.94
N ASN A 408 -20.06 19.04 26.84
CA ASN A 408 -21.27 18.83 27.61
C ASN A 408 -22.08 17.68 27.02
N TYR A 409 -22.08 16.54 27.72
CA TYR A 409 -22.72 15.31 27.26
C TYR A 409 -24.24 15.42 27.09
N GLU A 410 -24.92 16.35 27.77
CA GLU A 410 -26.35 16.57 27.57
C GLU A 410 -26.64 17.21 26.20
N LEU A 411 -25.73 18.06 25.70
CA LEU A 411 -25.93 18.79 24.45
C LEU A 411 -25.61 17.96 23.20
N ILE A 412 -24.70 16.97 23.32
CA ILE A 412 -24.25 16.13 22.21
C ILE A 412 -25.00 14.79 22.11
N ARG A 413 -25.74 14.38 23.14
CA ARG A 413 -26.44 13.09 23.16
C ARG A 413 -27.39 12.96 21.96
N GLY A 414 -27.24 11.89 21.19
CA GLY A 414 -28.06 11.63 20.00
C GLY A 414 -27.71 12.46 18.78
N LYS A 415 -26.61 13.24 18.80
CA LYS A 415 -26.22 14.14 17.70
C LYS A 415 -24.91 13.73 17.05
N ILE A 416 -24.69 14.24 15.84
CA ILE A 416 -23.38 14.23 15.19
C ILE A 416 -22.62 15.48 15.62
N VAL A 417 -21.39 15.30 16.11
CA VAL A 417 -20.55 16.41 16.61
C VAL A 417 -19.49 16.77 15.58
N ILE A 418 -19.35 18.07 15.26
CA ILE A 418 -18.28 18.60 14.40
C ILE A 418 -17.10 18.99 15.29
N CYS A 419 -15.94 18.39 15.03
CA CYS A 419 -14.70 18.62 15.77
C CYS A 419 -13.62 19.14 14.82
N THR A 420 -12.78 20.07 15.26
CA THR A 420 -11.62 20.56 14.49
C THR A 420 -10.32 19.97 15.05
N THR A 421 -9.27 19.91 14.24
CA THR A 421 -7.91 19.56 14.70
C THR A 421 -7.12 20.82 15.02
N GLU A 422 -6.43 20.85 16.16
CA GLU A 422 -5.48 21.93 16.49
C GLU A 422 -4.17 21.80 15.69
N ASN A 423 -3.70 20.56 15.51
CA ASN A 423 -2.49 20.22 14.76
C ASN A 423 -2.57 18.74 14.31
N SER A 424 -1.61 18.31 13.49
CA SER A 424 -1.54 16.95 12.92
C SER A 424 -1.23 15.83 13.91
N ASN A 425 -0.96 16.13 15.18
CA ASN A 425 -0.73 15.12 16.22
C ASN A 425 -2.02 14.72 16.95
N GLU A 426 -3.15 15.40 16.74
CA GLU A 426 -4.41 15.05 17.37
C GLU A 426 -5.10 13.90 16.64
N GLU A 427 -5.15 12.72 17.28
CA GLU A 427 -5.77 11.55 16.68
C GLU A 427 -7.30 11.69 16.56
N PRO A 428 -7.87 11.55 15.35
CA PRO A 428 -9.32 11.53 15.15
C PRO A 428 -10.03 10.46 16.00
N LEU A 429 -9.35 9.37 16.35
CA LEU A 429 -9.89 8.28 17.17
C LEU A 429 -10.23 8.73 18.60
N VAL A 430 -9.40 9.58 19.20
CA VAL A 430 -9.63 10.11 20.55
C VAL A 430 -10.89 10.98 20.56
N LYS A 431 -11.05 11.83 19.54
CA LYS A 431 -12.24 12.70 19.37
C LYS A 431 -13.51 11.86 19.21
N SER A 432 -13.43 10.82 18.39
CA SER A 432 -14.54 9.87 18.19
C SER A 432 -14.92 9.14 19.48
N SER A 433 -13.93 8.74 20.28
CA SER A 433 -14.15 8.07 21.57
C SER A 433 -14.81 8.99 22.60
N GLU A 434 -14.37 10.24 22.72
CA GLU A 434 -14.97 11.22 23.64
C GLU A 434 -16.44 11.49 23.29
N VAL A 435 -16.75 11.68 22.01
CA VAL A 435 -18.13 11.91 21.56
C VAL A 435 -18.99 10.67 21.80
N ALA A 436 -18.45 9.46 21.55
CA ALA A 436 -19.13 8.21 21.84
C ALA A 436 -19.45 8.07 23.34
N GLN A 437 -18.48 8.40 24.21
CA GLN A 437 -18.66 8.38 25.67
C GLN A 437 -19.77 9.33 26.12
N GLY A 438 -19.88 10.50 25.51
CA GLY A 438 -20.96 11.46 25.78
C GLY A 438 -22.32 11.09 25.18
N GLY A 439 -22.43 9.97 24.46
CA GLY A 439 -23.66 9.51 23.82
C GLY A 439 -23.98 10.18 22.49
N GLY A 440 -22.99 10.84 21.87
CA GLY A 440 -23.07 11.27 20.48
C GLY A 440 -23.10 10.06 19.55
N VAL A 441 -23.74 10.22 18.39
CA VAL A 441 -23.99 9.10 17.47
C VAL A 441 -23.02 9.08 16.29
N GLY A 442 -22.33 10.19 16.02
CA GLY A 442 -21.26 10.28 15.01
C GLY A 442 -20.41 11.53 15.13
N VAL A 443 -19.33 11.60 14.35
CA VAL A 443 -18.36 12.70 14.36
C VAL A 443 -17.99 13.12 12.93
N ILE A 444 -17.91 14.44 12.71
CA ILE A 444 -17.25 15.00 11.52
C ILE A 444 -15.99 15.71 12.02
N VAL A 445 -14.82 15.21 11.62
CA VAL A 445 -13.53 15.82 11.96
C VAL A 445 -13.08 16.70 10.80
N VAL A 446 -12.90 17.99 11.05
CA VAL A 446 -12.33 18.94 10.09
C VAL A 446 -10.82 18.97 10.29
N GLU A 447 -10.08 18.53 9.27
CA GLU A 447 -8.63 18.52 9.26
C GLU A 447 -8.11 19.33 8.06
N ILE A 448 -7.23 20.29 8.32
CA ILE A 448 -6.77 21.26 7.31
C ILE A 448 -5.93 20.55 6.23
N ASP A 449 -5.19 19.50 6.61
CA ASP A 449 -4.36 18.68 5.73
C ASP A 449 -4.99 17.29 5.44
N ALA A 450 -6.32 17.21 5.35
CA ALA A 450 -7.02 15.94 5.15
C ALA A 450 -6.71 15.29 3.78
N GLY A 451 -5.70 14.41 3.74
CA GLY A 451 -5.31 13.63 2.57
C GLY A 451 -5.79 12.18 2.55
N GLY A 452 -6.57 11.75 3.56
CA GLY A 452 -7.04 10.36 3.65
C GLY A 452 -5.94 9.31 3.81
N GLN A 453 -4.82 9.68 4.41
CA GLN A 453 -3.61 8.85 4.46
C GLN A 453 -3.65 7.77 5.55
N TRP A 454 -4.52 7.94 6.57
CA TRP A 454 -4.63 7.02 7.71
C TRP A 454 -6.06 6.52 7.88
N LEU A 455 -6.21 5.22 8.15
CA LEU A 455 -7.50 4.58 8.39
C LEU A 455 -7.59 4.18 9.86
N TYR A 456 -8.49 4.81 10.59
CA TYR A 456 -8.80 4.43 11.97
C TYR A 456 -10.09 3.61 12.01
N ASN A 457 -10.14 2.64 12.91
CA ASN A 457 -11.39 1.99 13.31
C ASN A 457 -12.08 2.86 14.35
N PHE A 458 -13.17 3.52 13.96
CA PHE A 458 -13.87 4.42 14.87
C PHE A 458 -14.97 3.70 15.69
N PRO A 459 -15.15 4.05 16.98
CA PRO A 459 -16.20 3.47 17.83
C PRO A 459 -17.62 3.90 17.41
N ILE A 460 -17.75 5.05 16.76
CA ILE A 460 -18.99 5.59 16.19
C ILE A 460 -18.74 6.16 14.79
N SER A 461 -19.79 6.35 14.00
CA SER A 461 -19.66 6.83 12.61
C SER A 461 -18.83 8.11 12.54
N THR A 462 -17.68 8.08 11.89
CA THR A 462 -16.76 9.20 11.82
C THR A 462 -16.34 9.48 10.39
N SER A 463 -16.30 10.76 10.02
CA SER A 463 -15.84 11.22 8.71
C SER A 463 -14.84 12.34 8.88
N ILE A 464 -13.65 12.20 8.31
CA ILE A 464 -12.62 13.25 8.29
C ILE A 464 -12.75 14.03 6.97
N ILE A 465 -13.03 15.32 7.02
CA ILE A 465 -13.19 16.17 5.83
C ILE A 465 -12.07 17.22 5.74
N GLY A 466 -11.74 17.59 4.50
CA GLY A 466 -10.76 18.64 4.23
C GLY A 466 -11.33 20.05 4.29
N TYR A 467 -10.45 21.04 4.11
CA TYR A 467 -10.80 22.46 4.20
C TYR A 467 -11.92 22.90 3.23
N ASP A 468 -11.89 22.44 1.97
CA ASP A 468 -12.91 22.80 0.97
C ASP A 468 -14.31 22.29 1.37
N ASP A 469 -14.41 21.05 1.83
CA ASP A 469 -15.66 20.46 2.33
C ASP A 469 -16.12 21.12 3.65
N ALA A 470 -15.19 21.56 4.48
CA ALA A 470 -15.50 22.28 5.72
C ALA A 470 -16.18 23.64 5.45
N GLN A 471 -15.78 24.36 4.39
CA GLN A 471 -16.46 25.61 3.99
C GLN A 471 -17.92 25.38 3.58
N ILE A 472 -18.19 24.26 2.90
CA ILE A 472 -19.56 23.87 2.52
C ILE A 472 -20.38 23.56 3.78
N LEU A 473 -19.78 22.83 4.73
CA LEU A 473 -20.40 22.51 6.01
C LEU A 473 -20.72 23.78 6.81
N ASP A 474 -19.78 24.72 6.91
CA ASP A 474 -19.96 25.98 7.65
C ASP A 474 -21.09 26.84 7.06
N ALA A 475 -21.16 26.94 5.73
CA ALA A 475 -22.24 27.66 5.05
C ALA A 475 -23.62 27.03 5.33
N TYR A 476 -23.69 25.69 5.38
CA TYR A 476 -24.92 24.97 5.74
C TYR A 476 -25.32 25.22 7.19
N MET A 477 -24.38 25.16 8.13
CA MET A 477 -24.63 25.40 9.54
C MET A 477 -25.09 26.83 9.83
N GLY A 478 -24.58 27.82 9.08
CA GLY A 478 -24.97 29.23 9.22
C GLY A 478 -26.33 29.60 8.59
N SER A 479 -26.84 28.80 7.65
CA SER A 479 -28.08 29.09 6.91
C SER A 479 -29.29 28.26 7.34
N SER A 480 -29.09 27.20 8.14
CA SER A 480 -30.14 26.29 8.60
C SER A 480 -30.50 26.53 10.07
N SER A 481 -31.80 26.73 10.37
CA SER A 481 -32.27 26.90 11.74
C SER A 481 -32.25 25.61 12.57
N ASN A 482 -32.14 24.43 11.93
CA ASN A 482 -32.04 23.11 12.55
C ASN A 482 -31.19 22.17 11.66
N PRO A 483 -29.86 22.26 11.70
CA PRO A 483 -29.01 21.47 10.81
C PRO A 483 -29.09 19.98 11.15
N VAL A 484 -29.41 19.18 10.13
CA VAL A 484 -29.45 17.71 10.18
C VAL A 484 -28.57 17.10 9.08
N VAL A 485 -28.06 15.88 9.31
CA VAL A 485 -27.27 15.09 8.34
C VAL A 485 -27.89 13.71 8.18
N THR A 486 -28.01 13.25 6.93
CA THR A 486 -28.86 12.11 6.53
C THR A 486 -28.18 10.75 6.59
N SER A 487 -26.85 10.72 6.38
CA SER A 487 -26.04 9.49 6.43
C SER A 487 -24.57 9.77 6.14
N ILE A 488 -23.73 8.82 6.57
CA ILE A 488 -22.30 8.73 6.31
C ILE A 488 -22.07 7.43 5.48
N GLN A 489 -21.70 7.50 4.20
CA GLN A 489 -21.67 6.35 3.25
C GLN A 489 -20.41 6.29 2.35
N ASP A 490 -19.91 5.12 1.97
CA ASP A 490 -18.71 4.98 1.13
C ASP A 490 -19.02 4.93 -0.39
N ASN A 491 -18.24 5.62 -1.22
CA ASN A 491 -18.54 5.79 -2.66
C ASN A 491 -17.29 5.62 -3.56
N THR A 492 -16.57 4.51 -3.44
CA THR A 492 -15.21 4.28 -4.01
C THR A 492 -15.00 4.70 -5.48
N GLY A 493 -14.07 5.63 -5.72
CA GLY A 493 -13.44 5.86 -7.03
C GLY A 493 -12.57 7.15 -7.10
N GLY A 494 -11.23 7.02 -7.06
CA GLY A 494 -10.29 8.15 -7.31
C GLY A 494 -8.80 7.85 -7.07
N LEU A 495 -7.92 8.54 -7.82
CA LEU A 495 -6.48 8.27 -8.09
C LEU A 495 -5.46 8.90 -7.11
N ILE A 496 -4.21 8.37 -7.13
CA ILE A 496 -3.05 8.65 -6.25
C ILE A 496 -2.42 10.05 -6.50
N ARG A 497 -2.05 10.76 -5.43
CA ARG A 497 -1.25 12.02 -5.42
C ARG A 497 -0.37 12.10 -4.18
N SER A 498 0.80 12.75 -4.29
CA SER A 498 1.62 13.18 -3.14
C SER A 498 1.13 14.54 -2.62
N GLY A 499 1.15 14.75 -1.30
CA GLY A 499 0.59 15.92 -0.63
C GLY A 499 1.28 17.26 -0.92
N SER A 500 2.51 17.25 -1.44
CA SER A 500 3.24 18.49 -1.78
C SER A 500 4.44 18.20 -2.69
N GLY A 501 4.31 18.45 -4.00
CA GLY A 501 5.40 18.28 -4.98
C GLY A 501 5.61 16.84 -5.48
N GLY A 502 6.55 16.67 -6.42
CA GLY A 502 6.94 15.36 -6.93
C GLY A 502 7.82 14.63 -5.90
N PRO A 503 7.56 13.35 -5.60
CA PRO A 503 8.32 12.62 -4.57
C PRO A 503 9.77 12.37 -5.04
N THR A 504 10.68 12.29 -4.08
CA THR A 504 12.13 12.15 -4.29
C THR A 504 12.65 10.80 -3.79
N PRO A 505 13.89 10.40 -4.14
CA PRO A 505 14.51 9.22 -3.55
C PRO A 505 14.67 9.24 -2.02
N PHE A 506 14.54 10.39 -1.36
CA PHE A 506 14.48 10.41 0.12
C PHE A 506 13.13 9.92 0.66
N ASP A 507 12.07 9.97 -0.14
CA ASP A 507 10.73 9.57 0.25
C ASP A 507 10.47 8.08 0.01
N PHE A 508 11.00 7.53 -1.10
CA PHE A 508 10.71 6.15 -1.53
C PHE A 508 11.94 5.31 -1.90
N GLY A 509 13.16 5.84 -1.73
CA GLY A 509 14.38 5.15 -2.15
C GLY A 509 14.41 4.87 -3.66
N SER A 510 14.47 3.61 -4.04
CA SER A 510 14.47 3.18 -5.45
C SER A 510 13.09 3.16 -6.11
N GLY A 511 12.01 3.25 -5.32
CA GLY A 511 10.64 3.29 -5.81
C GLY A 511 9.76 2.20 -5.21
N LEU A 512 8.60 1.99 -5.83
CA LEU A 512 7.66 0.93 -5.45
C LEU A 512 8.22 -0.45 -5.83
N LEU A 513 8.11 -1.42 -4.91
CA LEU A 513 8.52 -2.81 -5.15
C LEU A 513 7.81 -3.41 -6.37
N ASN A 514 8.57 -4.06 -7.24
CA ASN A 514 8.04 -4.91 -8.32
C ASN A 514 8.50 -6.36 -8.11
N PRO A 515 7.66 -7.23 -7.52
CA PRO A 515 8.05 -8.61 -7.23
C PRO A 515 8.43 -9.42 -8.47
N ASN A 516 7.73 -9.22 -9.60
CA ASN A 516 7.98 -9.95 -10.84
C ASN A 516 9.38 -9.65 -11.40
N GLN A 517 9.73 -8.37 -11.47
CA GLN A 517 11.05 -7.95 -11.99
C GLN A 517 12.18 -8.24 -11.00
N ALA A 518 11.90 -8.30 -9.70
CA ALA A 518 12.90 -8.63 -8.69
C ALA A 518 13.35 -10.10 -8.73
N LEU A 519 12.53 -11.02 -9.29
CA LEU A 519 12.89 -12.43 -9.45
C LEU A 519 13.94 -12.66 -10.56
N ASP A 520 13.92 -11.83 -11.60
CA ASP A 520 14.90 -11.87 -12.69
C ASP A 520 15.44 -10.45 -12.95
N PRO A 521 16.33 -9.96 -12.07
CA PRO A 521 16.82 -8.59 -12.15
C PRO A 521 17.87 -8.38 -13.26
N GLY A 522 18.37 -9.45 -13.90
CA GLY A 522 19.48 -9.41 -14.84
C GLY A 522 20.84 -9.15 -14.18
N LEU A 523 21.01 -7.98 -13.54
CA LEU A 523 22.21 -7.60 -12.80
C LEU A 523 21.90 -7.30 -11.33
N VAL A 524 22.85 -7.58 -10.44
CA VAL A 524 22.76 -7.21 -9.03
C VAL A 524 24.03 -6.52 -8.54
N TYR A 525 23.92 -5.71 -7.49
CA TYR A 525 25.03 -5.11 -6.78
C TYR A 525 25.33 -5.93 -5.53
N ASP A 526 26.20 -6.93 -5.67
CA ASP A 526 26.61 -7.78 -4.55
C ASP A 526 27.63 -7.03 -3.67
N PHE A 527 27.48 -7.08 -2.35
CA PHE A 527 28.51 -6.71 -1.39
C PHE A 527 28.53 -7.72 -0.24
N ASP A 528 29.67 -7.87 0.41
CA ASP A 528 29.88 -8.87 1.47
C ASP A 528 30.38 -8.27 2.79
N THR A 529 30.76 -9.14 3.72
CA THR A 529 31.28 -8.75 5.03
C THR A 529 32.53 -7.88 4.94
N ASP A 530 33.42 -8.14 3.98
CA ASP A 530 34.65 -7.37 3.82
C ASP A 530 34.35 -5.96 3.29
N ASP A 531 33.34 -5.81 2.41
CA ASP A 531 32.83 -4.49 2.00
C ASP A 531 32.28 -3.69 3.18
N ILE A 532 31.48 -4.31 4.05
CA ILE A 532 30.95 -3.67 5.27
C ILE A 532 32.06 -3.31 6.25
N VAL A 533 33.07 -4.16 6.41
CA VAL A 533 34.23 -3.87 7.25
C VAL A 533 35.00 -2.65 6.72
N ASN A 534 35.24 -2.58 5.42
CA ASN A 534 35.89 -1.42 4.79
C ASN A 534 35.03 -0.15 4.92
N PHE A 535 33.71 -0.27 4.80
CA PHE A 535 32.80 0.84 5.08
C PHE A 535 32.92 1.32 6.53
N LEU A 536 32.92 0.42 7.51
CA LEU A 536 33.07 0.75 8.93
C LEU A 536 34.45 1.34 9.26
N CYS A 537 35.50 0.88 8.59
CA CYS A 537 36.84 1.49 8.68
C CYS A 537 36.80 2.98 8.32
N THR A 538 36.20 3.32 7.17
CA THR A 538 36.11 4.71 6.70
C THR A 538 35.10 5.53 7.50
N TYR A 539 34.09 4.88 8.09
CA TYR A 539 33.17 5.50 9.05
C TYR A 539 33.87 5.91 10.37
N GLY A 540 34.99 5.27 10.72
CA GLY A 540 35.78 5.59 11.91
C GLY A 540 35.76 4.53 13.01
N ALA A 541 35.38 3.28 12.69
CA ALA A 541 35.47 2.17 13.63
C ALA A 541 36.94 1.91 14.04
N SER A 542 37.19 1.71 15.33
CA SER A 542 38.52 1.37 15.82
C SER A 542 38.92 -0.07 15.41
N LYS A 543 40.22 -0.31 15.29
CA LYS A 543 40.76 -1.67 15.01
C LYS A 543 40.25 -2.71 16.03
N GLY A 544 40.15 -2.33 17.30
CA GLY A 544 39.63 -3.20 18.36
C GLY A 544 38.14 -3.55 18.16
N GLN A 545 37.31 -2.58 17.79
CA GLN A 545 35.90 -2.83 17.48
C GLN A 545 35.75 -3.80 16.30
N LEU A 546 36.47 -3.56 15.21
CA LEU A 546 36.42 -4.43 14.02
C LEU A 546 36.96 -5.83 14.30
N GLN A 547 38.06 -5.94 15.06
CA GLN A 547 38.61 -7.24 15.47
C GLN A 547 37.61 -8.03 16.32
N ASN A 548 36.91 -7.38 17.25
CA ASN A 548 35.91 -8.03 18.09
C ASN A 548 34.65 -8.40 17.30
N LEU A 549 34.25 -7.58 16.33
CA LEU A 549 33.11 -7.85 15.45
C LEU A 549 33.33 -9.08 14.56
N ILE A 550 34.52 -9.21 13.95
CA ILE A 550 34.83 -10.28 13.00
C ILE A 550 35.48 -11.51 13.69
N GLY A 551 36.07 -11.32 14.86
CA GLY A 551 36.82 -12.36 15.58
C GLY A 551 38.24 -12.61 15.04
N LYS A 552 38.73 -11.79 14.12
CA LYS A 552 40.09 -11.84 13.55
C LYS A 552 40.65 -10.44 13.35
N GLN A 553 41.97 -10.32 13.24
CA GLN A 553 42.57 -9.03 12.90
C GLN A 553 42.08 -8.54 11.53
N VAL A 554 41.75 -7.25 11.48
CA VAL A 554 41.23 -6.57 10.28
C VAL A 554 42.25 -5.54 9.82
N GLU A 555 42.60 -5.60 8.55
CA GLU A 555 43.36 -4.54 7.86
C GLU A 555 42.39 -3.70 7.02
N CYS A 556 42.19 -2.45 7.43
CA CYS A 556 41.36 -1.51 6.69
C CYS A 556 42.04 -1.14 5.36
N ASN A 557 41.28 -1.14 4.26
CA ASN A 557 41.75 -0.57 3.01
C ASN A 557 41.71 0.98 3.08
N PRO A 558 42.84 1.69 3.16
CA PRO A 558 42.85 3.15 3.30
C PRO A 558 42.34 3.87 2.04
N GLN A 559 42.23 3.17 0.90
CA GLN A 559 41.74 3.72 -0.36
C GLN A 559 40.22 3.56 -0.52
N PHE A 560 39.55 2.82 0.37
CA PHE A 560 38.12 2.62 0.30
C PHE A 560 37.37 3.86 0.81
N ALA A 561 36.55 4.46 -0.04
CA ALA A 561 35.68 5.56 0.32
C ALA A 561 34.27 5.04 0.63
N MET A 562 33.59 5.56 1.66
CA MET A 562 32.25 5.09 2.06
C MET A 562 31.23 5.13 0.91
N PHE A 563 31.28 6.13 0.04
CA PHE A 563 30.38 6.26 -1.12
C PHE A 563 30.64 5.21 -2.23
N ASN A 564 31.74 4.45 -2.13
CA ASN A 564 32.08 3.34 -3.00
C ASN A 564 31.64 1.97 -2.44
N LEU A 565 30.92 1.92 -1.31
CA LEU A 565 30.15 0.72 -0.99
C LEU A 565 29.30 0.34 -2.20
N ASN A 566 29.34 -0.94 -2.59
CA ASN A 566 28.71 -1.42 -3.82
C ASN A 566 27.18 -1.51 -3.68
N TYR A 567 26.56 -0.37 -3.46
CA TYR A 567 25.15 -0.21 -3.12
C TYR A 567 24.32 0.11 -4.38
N PRO A 568 23.07 -0.37 -4.48
CA PRO A 568 22.22 -0.19 -5.68
C PRO A 568 21.70 1.25 -5.87
N SER A 569 22.13 2.19 -5.04
CA SER A 569 21.89 3.63 -5.17
C SER A 569 23.17 4.43 -4.94
N ILE A 570 23.14 5.71 -5.34
CA ILE A 570 24.27 6.63 -5.18
C ILE A 570 23.82 7.86 -4.41
N GLY A 571 24.37 8.04 -3.21
CA GLY A 571 24.20 9.24 -2.40
C GLY A 571 25.52 9.97 -2.22
N ILE A 572 25.59 11.24 -2.60
CA ILE A 572 26.73 12.13 -2.34
C ILE A 572 26.26 13.22 -1.38
N GLY A 573 26.56 13.04 -0.09
CA GLY A 573 26.09 13.93 0.98
C GLY A 573 26.68 15.34 0.96
N ARG A 574 27.80 15.53 0.25
CA ARG A 574 28.39 16.85 -0.02
C ARG A 574 29.36 16.76 -1.21
N MET A 575 29.11 17.56 -2.24
CA MET A 575 29.97 17.66 -3.43
C MET A 575 30.49 19.10 -3.59
N ASN A 576 31.80 19.29 -3.38
CA ASN A 576 32.48 20.60 -3.50
C ASN A 576 33.38 20.67 -4.75
N GLY A 577 33.30 19.68 -5.64
CA GLY A 577 34.17 19.57 -6.81
C GLY A 577 33.95 18.25 -7.55
N PRO A 578 34.70 18.00 -8.64
CA PRO A 578 34.57 16.77 -9.40
C PRO A 578 34.95 15.54 -8.57
N MET A 579 34.22 14.45 -8.72
CA MET A 579 34.51 13.18 -8.05
C MET A 579 34.04 11.98 -8.87
N SER A 580 34.57 10.80 -8.54
CA SER A 580 34.22 9.54 -9.20
C SER A 580 33.67 8.54 -8.21
N VAL A 581 32.61 7.83 -8.59
CA VAL A 581 32.02 6.71 -7.84
C VAL A 581 32.17 5.44 -8.65
N TYR A 582 32.48 4.34 -7.98
CA TYR A 582 32.65 3.03 -8.60
C TYR A 582 31.55 2.07 -8.16
N ARG A 583 31.11 1.22 -9.08
CA ARG A 583 30.17 0.13 -8.82
C ARG A 583 30.56 -1.11 -9.59
N THR A 584 30.27 -2.27 -9.02
CA THR A 584 30.46 -3.57 -9.64
C THR A 584 29.13 -4.29 -9.69
N VAL A 585 28.73 -4.72 -10.88
CA VAL A 585 27.51 -5.52 -11.06
C VAL A 585 27.87 -6.96 -11.33
N THR A 586 27.09 -7.88 -10.75
CA THR A 586 27.15 -9.32 -11.04
C THR A 586 25.97 -9.68 -11.93
N TYR A 587 26.24 -10.36 -13.04
CA TYR A 587 25.22 -10.93 -13.92
C TYR A 587 24.62 -12.21 -13.32
N LYS A 588 23.28 -12.28 -13.27
CA LYS A 588 22.52 -13.42 -12.71
C LYS A 588 21.75 -14.23 -13.75
N GLY A 589 21.95 -13.96 -15.05
CA GLY A 589 21.32 -14.75 -16.10
C GLY A 589 21.92 -16.16 -16.24
N LYS A 590 21.32 -16.96 -17.13
CA LYS A 590 21.69 -18.37 -17.32
C LYS A 590 23.08 -18.50 -17.94
N GLU A 591 23.78 -19.58 -17.58
CA GLU A 591 25.05 -19.96 -18.21
C GLU A 591 24.83 -20.13 -19.73
N ASN A 592 25.65 -19.45 -20.55
CA ASN A 592 25.54 -19.35 -22.02
C ASN A 592 24.41 -18.46 -22.58
N ASP A 593 23.86 -17.53 -21.80
CA ASP A 593 23.04 -16.41 -22.33
C ASP A 593 23.87 -15.12 -22.35
N PRO A 594 24.62 -14.83 -23.44
CA PRO A 594 25.47 -13.65 -23.54
C PRO A 594 24.61 -12.38 -23.58
N LYS A 595 24.85 -11.45 -22.64
CA LYS A 595 24.11 -10.20 -22.53
C LYS A 595 25.03 -8.99 -22.55
N VAL A 596 24.58 -7.96 -23.26
CA VAL A 596 25.24 -6.66 -23.35
C VAL A 596 24.29 -5.61 -22.80
N TYR A 597 24.73 -4.89 -21.76
CA TYR A 597 23.99 -3.82 -21.14
C TYR A 597 24.56 -2.46 -21.56
N LYS A 598 23.67 -1.51 -21.88
CA LYS A 598 24.03 -0.12 -22.17
C LYS A 598 23.54 0.79 -21.05
N ALA A 599 24.33 1.80 -20.71
CA ALA A 599 23.95 2.79 -19.73
C ALA A 599 23.00 3.84 -20.32
N TYR A 600 21.94 4.15 -19.57
CA TYR A 600 21.07 5.31 -19.77
C TYR A 600 21.12 6.19 -18.52
N ILE A 601 21.28 7.49 -18.70
CA ILE A 601 21.49 8.44 -17.60
C ILE A 601 20.36 9.48 -17.60
N GLU A 602 19.74 9.65 -16.44
CA GLU A 602 18.92 10.83 -16.12
C GLU A 602 19.79 11.81 -15.34
N TYR A 603 20.18 12.91 -16.00
CA TYR A 603 21.14 13.86 -15.46
C TYR A 603 20.55 14.65 -14.28
N PRO A 604 21.24 14.69 -13.12
CA PRO A 604 20.89 15.62 -12.06
C PRO A 604 21.07 17.07 -12.53
N PRO A 605 20.08 17.96 -12.33
CA PRO A 605 20.19 19.36 -12.73
C PRO A 605 21.48 20.01 -12.21
N GLY A 606 22.23 20.68 -13.08
CA GLY A 606 23.45 21.41 -12.73
C GLY A 606 24.69 20.55 -12.39
N VAL A 607 24.63 19.24 -12.62
CA VAL A 607 25.76 18.30 -12.49
C VAL A 607 25.93 17.51 -13.79
N GLU A 608 27.12 17.59 -14.39
CA GLU A 608 27.49 16.77 -15.54
C GLU A 608 27.89 15.36 -15.06
N LEU A 609 27.49 14.33 -15.81
CA LEU A 609 27.73 12.93 -15.47
C LEU A 609 28.28 12.17 -16.68
N SER A 610 29.39 11.46 -16.52
CA SER A 610 29.90 10.51 -17.52
C SER A 610 30.14 9.14 -16.91
N VAL A 611 29.82 8.07 -17.65
CA VAL A 611 30.01 6.68 -17.23
C VAL A 611 31.07 6.00 -18.09
N ALA A 612 31.92 5.18 -17.47
CA ALA A 612 32.98 4.46 -18.16
C ALA A 612 33.19 3.05 -17.56
N PRO A 613 33.13 1.96 -18.36
CA PRO A 613 32.58 1.94 -19.72
C PRO A 613 31.07 2.25 -19.72
N ASP A 614 30.54 2.69 -20.86
CA ASP A 614 29.10 2.90 -21.09
C ASP A 614 28.38 1.63 -21.60
N ILE A 615 29.14 0.56 -21.81
CA ILE A 615 28.69 -0.76 -22.21
C ILE A 615 29.30 -1.81 -21.28
N LEU A 616 28.48 -2.70 -20.73
CA LEU A 616 28.92 -3.87 -19.97
C LEU A 616 28.61 -5.13 -20.78
N ASP A 617 29.65 -5.88 -21.13
CA ASP A 617 29.56 -7.07 -21.96
C ASP A 617 29.83 -8.33 -21.13
N PHE A 618 28.81 -9.18 -20.98
CA PHE A 618 28.88 -10.46 -20.27
C PHE A 618 28.95 -11.65 -21.23
N SER A 619 29.33 -11.43 -22.50
CA SER A 619 29.37 -12.48 -23.53
C SER A 619 30.54 -13.46 -23.38
N ASN A 620 31.59 -13.10 -22.64
CA ASN A 620 32.85 -13.86 -22.57
C ASN A 620 33.05 -14.61 -21.24
N ASN A 621 32.00 -15.23 -20.70
CA ASN A 621 32.01 -15.92 -19.38
C ASN A 621 32.36 -15.01 -18.18
N SER A 622 32.53 -13.70 -18.37
CA SER A 622 32.63 -12.75 -17.28
C SER A 622 31.29 -12.69 -16.55
N THR A 623 31.31 -12.83 -15.23
CA THR A 623 30.11 -12.75 -14.39
C THR A 623 30.01 -11.42 -13.65
N LYS A 624 31.09 -10.62 -13.62
CA LYS A 624 31.16 -9.32 -12.97
C LYS A 624 31.72 -8.27 -13.91
N ALA A 625 31.19 -7.04 -13.81
CA ALA A 625 31.72 -5.89 -14.52
C ALA A 625 31.73 -4.67 -13.59
N THR A 626 32.83 -3.92 -13.60
CA THR A 626 33.00 -2.68 -12.83
C THR A 626 32.90 -1.48 -13.75
N TYR A 627 32.19 -0.45 -13.30
CA TYR A 627 32.08 0.83 -14.00
C TYR A 627 32.32 2.00 -13.05
N ARG A 628 32.74 3.11 -13.64
CA ARG A 628 32.98 4.38 -12.96
C ARG A 628 31.94 5.39 -13.44
N ILE A 629 31.44 6.21 -12.52
CA ILE A 629 30.65 7.40 -12.80
C ILE A 629 31.42 8.61 -12.33
N ASP A 630 31.68 9.55 -13.23
CA ASP A 630 32.32 10.83 -12.95
C ASP A 630 31.24 11.92 -12.84
N PHE A 631 31.27 12.67 -11.74
CA PHE A 631 30.37 13.79 -11.46
C PHE A 631 31.15 15.10 -11.52
N ARG A 632 30.59 16.11 -12.18
CA ARG A 632 31.17 17.46 -12.24
C ARG A 632 30.10 18.53 -12.01
N PRO A 633 30.10 19.24 -10.86
CA PRO A 633 29.17 20.34 -10.65
C PRO A 633 29.51 21.52 -11.56
N PHE A 634 28.49 22.15 -12.16
CA PHE A 634 28.69 23.37 -12.97
C PHE A 634 27.72 24.50 -12.61
N ASN A 635 26.49 24.20 -12.16
CA ASN A 635 25.52 25.22 -11.75
C ASN A 635 24.37 24.60 -10.93
N ALA A 636 24.67 24.14 -9.72
CA ALA A 636 23.69 23.58 -8.79
C ALA A 636 24.01 23.97 -7.35
N TRP A 637 22.97 24.05 -6.52
CA TRP A 637 23.09 24.24 -5.08
C TRP A 637 22.00 23.44 -4.37
N GLY A 638 22.38 22.75 -3.28
CA GLY A 638 21.49 21.86 -2.54
C GLY A 638 21.32 20.49 -3.19
N TYR A 639 20.23 19.80 -2.84
CA TYR A 639 19.95 18.44 -3.32
C TYR A 639 19.45 18.43 -4.76
N VAL A 640 20.10 17.63 -5.60
CA VAL A 640 19.71 17.35 -6.98
C VAL A 640 19.62 15.85 -7.22
N TYR A 641 18.73 15.45 -8.14
CA TYR A 641 18.29 14.07 -8.31
C TYR A 641 18.45 13.61 -9.76
N GLY A 642 18.88 12.36 -9.94
CA GLY A 642 18.97 11.71 -11.25
C GLY A 642 18.95 10.19 -11.12
N SER A 643 19.37 9.49 -12.16
CA SER A 643 19.52 8.03 -12.13
C SER A 643 20.46 7.51 -13.20
N ILE A 644 20.95 6.29 -13.00
CA ILE A 644 21.58 5.48 -14.04
C ILE A 644 20.78 4.19 -14.20
N THR A 645 20.52 3.78 -15.44
CA THR A 645 19.83 2.53 -15.77
C THR A 645 20.68 1.72 -16.73
N TRP A 646 21.00 0.48 -16.37
CA TRP A 646 21.59 -0.48 -17.30
C TRP A 646 20.50 -1.29 -17.98
N THR A 647 20.50 -1.32 -19.31
CA THR A 647 19.49 -2.07 -20.08
C THR A 647 20.11 -2.93 -21.17
N ASP A 648 19.64 -4.18 -21.28
CA ASP A 648 19.89 -5.08 -22.42
C ASP A 648 18.70 -5.10 -23.40
N GLY A 649 17.74 -4.19 -23.22
CA GLY A 649 16.46 -4.13 -23.95
C GLY A 649 15.34 -4.96 -23.31
N VAL A 650 15.64 -5.79 -22.31
CA VAL A 650 14.66 -6.61 -21.57
C VAL A 650 14.67 -6.22 -20.09
N HIS A 651 15.83 -6.27 -19.46
CA HIS A 651 16.07 -5.90 -18.08
C HIS A 651 16.36 -4.40 -17.97
N ASN A 652 15.91 -3.79 -16.88
CA ASN A 652 16.19 -2.38 -16.56
C ASN A 652 16.71 -2.27 -15.13
N VAL A 653 18.02 -2.18 -14.98
CA VAL A 653 18.69 -2.15 -13.68
C VAL A 653 18.95 -0.69 -13.31
N ARG A 654 17.95 -0.08 -12.65
CA ARG A 654 17.94 1.34 -12.31
C ARG A 654 18.51 1.60 -10.91
N SER A 655 19.42 2.55 -10.81
CA SER A 655 19.97 3.09 -9.57
C SER A 655 19.68 4.59 -9.44
N PRO A 656 18.93 5.04 -8.41
CA PRO A 656 18.72 6.47 -8.18
C PRO A 656 20.01 7.14 -7.70
N ILE A 657 20.16 8.40 -8.07
CA ILE A 657 21.30 9.27 -7.72
C ILE A 657 20.77 10.49 -6.97
N VAL A 658 21.36 10.77 -5.82
CA VAL A 658 21.11 11.98 -5.02
C VAL A 658 22.42 12.66 -4.69
N ILE A 659 22.52 13.96 -4.97
CA ILE A 659 23.75 14.74 -4.77
C ILE A 659 23.40 16.02 -4.04
N ASN A 660 24.07 16.29 -2.92
CA ASN A 660 24.05 17.59 -2.27
C ASN A 660 25.21 18.44 -2.78
N VAL A 661 24.92 19.39 -3.67
CA VAL A 661 25.94 20.27 -4.25
C VAL A 661 26.18 21.45 -3.33
N ALA A 662 27.42 21.57 -2.86
CA ALA A 662 27.89 22.68 -2.05
C ALA A 662 28.99 23.40 -2.83
N PHE A 663 28.59 24.44 -3.55
CA PHE A 663 29.51 25.31 -4.29
C PHE A 663 30.27 26.25 -3.35
#